data_AF-A0A1C2DVY1-F1
#
_entry.id   AF-A0A1C2DVY1-F1
#
_cell.length_a   1.000
_cell.length_b   1.000
_cell.length_c   1.000
_cell.angle_alpha   90.00
_cell.angle_beta   90.00
_cell.angle_gamma   90.00
#
_symmetry.space_group_name_H-M   'P 1'
#
loop_
_entity.id
_entity.type
_entity.pdbx_description
1 polymer ?
#
loop_
_entity_poly.entity_id
_entity_poly.type
_entity_poly.pdbx_seq_one_letter_code
_entity_poly.pdbx_strand_id
1 'polypeptide(L)'
;MPNERATVVQTPVGADLLTFTHLIGRDEVSRCFSYTVGFVSKSRDVDPLKMLGGVVSVEGESDPKRWFSGLVSEFRLTRIEDRLAFYEAVIRPWLWFLGNTTDCRIFQNMTAVEIVEKIFSKYGIAKFEKRLQGSYPSREYCVQYDESDLDFVQRLLEHEGIFYFFEHDEGKHTLVLCDAMSKLKPAPGYDKVLYNFEGQGSRRDVEYITEWIPGSAVRPGAYAHTDYDFEKPGADLMAKSAQPFGHKEASGENYRQPGAHLDVGRGDTIAGIRREELQAVHRHSTAVGTVRGLFSGCKFKLESFPRDDQNQDYLVVSAEYRLFDPGYRTQNEAHNENFKVVLGVAPTKLPYRPPRITPRPVMRGPQTATVVGPSGEEIFTDKYARVKVQFHWDRLGKKDQNSSCFVRVSQTWAGSGWGFIQIPRIGQEVIVDFIEGDPDLPIITGRVYNAAEMPPYGLPANATQSGWKSNSSKGGGGYNELMFEDKAGSELVNFQAQKDHHLLIKHDRNKTVQHDQSDRIDHDAKHSVGHNLDEDVGNNKTVKVGVNQTTNIGSNDTETVGANRSLTVQANETIHVVANSTENIDANHSQTVGLVQTVTVGAARVDTVGAAEARTVGAAQVNTIGATRTVSVGISQSHSIGAADSWDIGASQSVQIAADQGIKIGGAQNSEIAKTWIVKVGEDNSTQISGAHELKIGKKSLIQVGEDSGISVGKTLTLEAKDEIQLKCGDAVITMKKNGEIVIKGKDVSINASGKINAKASGDMSLKGSKITQN
;
A
#
# COMPACT_ATOMS: atom_id res chain seq x y z
N MET A 1 -84.14 -55.82 -7.57
CA MET A 1 -84.51 -54.47 -8.04
C MET A 1 -83.24 -53.78 -8.52
N PRO A 2 -83.17 -53.29 -9.76
CA PRO A 2 -82.00 -52.58 -10.26
C PRO A 2 -82.06 -51.10 -9.87
N ASN A 3 -80.91 -50.54 -9.45
CA ASN A 3 -80.56 -49.11 -9.49
C ASN A 3 -81.40 -48.09 -8.70
N GLU A 4 -81.41 -48.16 -7.37
CA GLU A 4 -81.63 -46.97 -6.54
C GLU A 4 -80.29 -46.50 -5.95
N ARG A 5 -79.65 -45.60 -6.71
CA ARG A 5 -78.50 -44.71 -6.39
C ARG A 5 -77.44 -45.25 -5.42
N ALA A 6 -76.54 -46.08 -5.94
CA ALA A 6 -75.21 -46.20 -5.36
C ALA A 6 -74.43 -44.91 -5.64
N THR A 7 -73.70 -44.40 -4.65
CA THR A 7 -72.82 -43.23 -4.82
C THR A 7 -71.84 -43.48 -5.98
N VAL A 8 -71.79 -42.57 -6.96
CA VAL A 8 -70.92 -42.74 -8.13
C VAL A 8 -69.46 -42.58 -7.70
N VAL A 9 -68.64 -43.59 -8.00
CA VAL A 9 -67.20 -43.55 -7.75
C VAL A 9 -66.42 -43.93 -9.00
N GLN A 10 -65.38 -43.17 -9.29
CA GLN A 10 -64.39 -43.48 -10.31
C GLN A 10 -63.13 -43.98 -9.63
N THR A 11 -62.56 -45.08 -10.14
CA THR A 11 -61.31 -45.64 -9.66
C THR A 11 -60.40 -45.98 -10.84
N PRO A 12 -59.07 -46.06 -10.63
CA PRO A 12 -58.11 -46.43 -11.68
C PRO A 12 -58.33 -47.84 -12.25
N VAL A 13 -58.97 -48.73 -11.49
CA VAL A 13 -59.23 -50.13 -11.85
C VAL A 13 -60.66 -50.37 -12.38
N GLY A 14 -61.43 -49.30 -12.57
CA GLY A 14 -62.82 -49.34 -13.05
C GLY A 14 -63.85 -49.43 -11.92
N ALA A 15 -65.04 -48.86 -12.17
CA ALA A 15 -66.12 -48.76 -11.18
C ALA A 15 -66.78 -50.12 -10.85
N ASP A 16 -66.68 -51.11 -11.75
CA ASP A 16 -67.29 -52.43 -11.55
C ASP A 16 -66.53 -53.32 -10.55
N LEU A 17 -65.23 -53.05 -10.34
CA LEU A 17 -64.38 -53.86 -9.48
C LEU A 17 -64.48 -53.44 -8.01
N LEU A 18 -64.67 -52.15 -7.74
CA LEU A 18 -64.70 -51.56 -6.40
C LEU A 18 -65.99 -50.76 -6.23
N THR A 19 -66.88 -51.23 -5.37
CA THR A 19 -68.10 -50.50 -5.01
C THR A 19 -67.85 -49.62 -3.79
N PHE A 20 -68.29 -48.36 -3.84
CA PHE A 20 -68.17 -47.41 -2.74
C PHE A 20 -68.92 -47.88 -1.48
N THR A 21 -68.38 -47.59 -0.31
CA THR A 21 -69.05 -47.85 0.99
C THR A 21 -69.11 -46.61 1.86
N HIS A 22 -68.01 -45.86 1.96
CA HIS A 22 -67.93 -44.66 2.77
C HIS A 22 -66.80 -43.74 2.34
N LEU A 23 -66.94 -42.46 2.66
CA LEU A 23 -65.88 -41.44 2.63
C LEU A 23 -65.85 -40.75 4.00
N ILE A 24 -64.69 -40.79 4.63
CA ILE A 24 -64.41 -40.00 5.83
C ILE A 24 -63.17 -39.17 5.53
N GLY A 25 -63.25 -37.86 5.68
CA GLY A 25 -62.06 -37.06 5.45
C GLY A 25 -62.22 -35.60 5.75
N ARG A 26 -61.10 -34.89 5.63
CA ARG A 26 -60.97 -33.49 6.03
C ARG A 26 -60.25 -32.72 4.95
N ASP A 27 -60.76 -31.54 4.64
CA ASP A 27 -60.03 -30.50 3.93
C ASP A 27 -59.94 -29.23 4.80
N GLU A 28 -58.86 -28.48 4.64
CA GLU A 28 -58.60 -27.26 5.40
C GLU A 28 -57.78 -26.29 4.54
N VAL A 29 -58.09 -25.00 4.65
CA VAL A 29 -57.37 -23.94 3.96
C VAL A 29 -55.89 -23.99 4.37
N SER A 30 -55.02 -24.01 3.37
CA SER A 30 -53.57 -24.16 3.50
C SER A 30 -53.10 -25.48 4.08
N ARG A 31 -53.89 -26.55 3.90
CA ARG A 31 -53.51 -27.94 4.18
C ARG A 31 -53.81 -28.84 2.99
N CYS A 32 -53.06 -29.93 2.87
CA CYS A 32 -53.41 -31.00 1.94
C CYS A 32 -54.60 -31.81 2.50
N PHE A 33 -55.69 -31.90 1.73
CA PHE A 33 -56.84 -32.72 2.13
C PHE A 33 -56.47 -34.20 2.29
N SER A 34 -57.29 -34.93 3.03
CA SER A 34 -57.18 -36.38 3.21
C SER A 34 -58.55 -37.01 3.24
N TYR A 35 -58.88 -37.82 2.24
CA TYR A 35 -60.13 -38.56 2.20
C TYR A 35 -59.85 -40.06 2.27
N THR A 36 -60.35 -40.72 3.31
CA THR A 36 -60.36 -42.18 3.40
C THR A 36 -61.62 -42.68 2.72
N VAL A 37 -61.46 -43.40 1.62
CA VAL A 37 -62.55 -43.94 0.81
C VAL A 37 -62.54 -45.46 0.95
N GLY A 38 -63.63 -46.01 1.49
CA GLY A 38 -63.82 -47.43 1.63
C GLY A 38 -64.53 -48.04 0.44
N PHE A 39 -64.09 -49.24 0.06
CA PHE A 39 -64.65 -50.02 -1.03
C PHE A 39 -64.94 -51.44 -0.60
N VAL A 40 -65.86 -52.08 -1.32
CA VAL A 40 -66.13 -53.51 -1.25
C VAL A 40 -66.01 -54.13 -2.63
N SER A 41 -65.44 -55.33 -2.70
CA SER A 41 -65.23 -56.06 -3.94
C SER A 41 -65.55 -57.54 -3.78
N LYS A 42 -65.93 -58.20 -4.88
CA LYS A 42 -65.94 -59.67 -4.97
C LYS A 42 -64.54 -60.25 -5.18
N SER A 43 -63.57 -59.42 -5.61
CA SER A 43 -62.19 -59.82 -5.85
C SER A 43 -61.31 -59.56 -4.63
N ARG A 44 -60.53 -60.58 -4.24
CA ARG A 44 -59.51 -60.49 -3.18
C ARG A 44 -58.13 -60.08 -3.70
N ASP A 45 -57.98 -60.01 -5.01
CA ASP A 45 -56.71 -59.85 -5.72
C ASP A 45 -56.63 -58.49 -6.44
N VAL A 46 -57.24 -57.45 -5.87
CA VAL A 46 -57.13 -56.09 -6.42
C VAL A 46 -55.69 -55.61 -6.23
N ASP A 47 -54.95 -55.50 -7.33
CA ASP A 47 -53.54 -55.08 -7.34
C ASP A 47 -53.40 -53.63 -6.82
N PRO A 48 -52.75 -53.40 -5.65
CA PRO A 48 -52.56 -52.07 -5.11
C PRO A 48 -51.76 -51.14 -6.03
N LEU A 49 -50.83 -51.68 -6.83
CA LEU A 49 -49.99 -50.86 -7.72
C LEU A 49 -50.78 -50.18 -8.84
N LYS A 50 -51.93 -50.76 -9.23
CA LYS A 50 -52.83 -50.14 -10.20
C LYS A 50 -53.67 -49.01 -9.59
N MET A 51 -53.80 -48.97 -8.27
CA MET A 51 -54.52 -47.93 -7.54
C MET A 51 -53.61 -46.74 -7.20
N LEU A 52 -52.42 -47.01 -6.65
CA LEU A 52 -51.50 -45.99 -6.15
C LEU A 52 -51.14 -44.94 -7.22
N GLY A 53 -51.19 -43.66 -6.86
CA GLY A 53 -50.97 -42.52 -7.76
C GLY A 53 -52.06 -42.28 -8.78
N GLY A 54 -53.04 -43.19 -8.93
CA GLY A 54 -54.19 -43.02 -9.80
C GLY A 54 -55.29 -42.14 -9.19
N VAL A 55 -56.20 -41.67 -10.03
CA VAL A 55 -57.31 -40.79 -9.63
C VAL A 55 -58.46 -41.60 -9.02
N VAL A 56 -58.94 -41.15 -7.86
CA VAL A 56 -60.24 -41.55 -7.30
C VAL A 56 -61.12 -40.30 -7.18
N SER A 57 -62.37 -40.42 -7.62
CA SER A 57 -63.36 -39.34 -7.63
C SER A 57 -64.70 -39.87 -7.13
N VAL A 58 -65.20 -39.34 -6.01
CA VAL A 58 -66.48 -39.73 -5.39
C VAL A 58 -67.50 -38.61 -5.57
N GLU A 59 -68.70 -38.92 -6.08
CA GLU A 59 -69.81 -37.95 -6.19
C GLU A 59 -70.44 -37.73 -4.81
N GLY A 60 -70.53 -36.48 -4.36
CA GLY A 60 -71.11 -36.10 -3.07
C GLY A 60 -72.63 -36.08 -3.03
N GLU A 61 -73.31 -36.59 -4.05
CA GLU A 61 -74.78 -36.67 -4.17
C GLU A 61 -75.50 -35.34 -3.86
N SER A 62 -75.00 -34.24 -4.41
CA SER A 62 -75.60 -32.89 -4.33
C SER A 62 -76.13 -32.43 -5.69
N ASP A 63 -76.96 -31.38 -5.69
CA ASP A 63 -77.37 -30.67 -6.91
C ASP A 63 -77.09 -29.16 -6.75
N PRO A 64 -76.12 -28.56 -7.47
CA PRO A 64 -75.25 -29.17 -8.49
C PRO A 64 -74.32 -30.25 -7.93
N LYS A 65 -73.87 -31.18 -8.80
CA LYS A 65 -72.97 -32.28 -8.40
C LYS A 65 -71.67 -31.78 -7.80
N ARG A 66 -71.34 -32.30 -6.62
CA ARG A 66 -70.04 -32.14 -5.98
C ARG A 66 -69.18 -33.38 -6.19
N TRP A 67 -67.88 -33.17 -6.36
CA TRP A 67 -66.90 -34.25 -6.45
C TRP A 67 -65.87 -34.18 -5.32
N PHE A 68 -65.43 -35.34 -4.84
CA PHE A 68 -64.29 -35.51 -3.96
C PHE A 68 -63.20 -36.24 -4.75
N SER A 69 -62.40 -35.46 -5.46
CA SER A 69 -61.40 -35.96 -6.41
C SER A 69 -59.98 -35.80 -5.88
N GLY A 70 -59.14 -36.80 -6.04
CA GLY A 70 -57.72 -36.73 -5.74
C GLY A 70 -56.96 -37.97 -6.17
N LEU A 71 -55.73 -38.11 -5.68
CA LEU A 71 -54.84 -39.21 -6.04
C LEU A 71 -54.67 -40.17 -4.87
N VAL A 72 -54.61 -41.46 -5.15
CA VAL A 72 -54.42 -42.50 -4.13
C VAL A 72 -52.98 -42.45 -3.60
N SER A 73 -52.82 -42.18 -2.31
CA SER A 73 -51.54 -42.20 -1.59
C SER A 73 -51.28 -43.50 -0.84
N GLU A 74 -52.34 -44.16 -0.37
CA GLU A 74 -52.31 -45.46 0.30
C GLU A 74 -53.49 -46.28 -0.21
N PHE A 75 -53.30 -47.58 -0.41
CA PHE A 75 -54.36 -48.53 -0.72
C PHE A 75 -54.13 -49.82 0.04
N ARG A 76 -55.13 -50.30 0.77
CA ARG A 76 -55.02 -51.49 1.62
C ARG A 76 -56.27 -52.35 1.59
N LEU A 77 -56.08 -53.66 1.71
CA LEU A 77 -57.14 -54.61 2.06
C LEU A 77 -57.31 -54.58 3.58
N THR A 78 -58.50 -54.23 4.07
CA THR A 78 -58.77 -54.08 5.51
C THR A 78 -59.34 -55.33 6.14
N ARG A 79 -60.31 -55.98 5.49
CA ARG A 79 -60.90 -57.24 5.95
C ARG A 79 -61.47 -58.09 4.81
N ILE A 80 -61.62 -59.38 5.04
CA ILE A 80 -62.35 -60.31 4.17
C ILE A 80 -63.45 -60.96 5.02
N GLU A 81 -64.71 -60.81 4.61
CA GLU A 81 -65.88 -61.24 5.37
C GLU A 81 -67.00 -61.64 4.40
N ASP A 82 -67.74 -62.72 4.70
CA ASP A 82 -68.93 -63.16 3.94
C ASP A 82 -68.77 -63.17 2.40
N ARG A 83 -67.60 -63.66 1.92
CA ARG A 83 -67.21 -63.76 0.49
C ARG A 83 -66.92 -62.41 -0.19
N LEU A 84 -66.88 -61.30 0.55
CA LEU A 84 -66.48 -59.98 0.07
C LEU A 84 -65.12 -59.58 0.66
N ALA A 85 -64.39 -58.75 -0.07
CA ALA A 85 -63.15 -58.13 0.34
C ALA A 85 -63.36 -56.62 0.49
N PHE A 86 -62.94 -56.06 1.62
CA PHE A 86 -63.05 -54.64 1.93
C PHE A 86 -61.70 -53.97 1.76
N TYR A 87 -61.67 -52.88 1.00
CA TYR A 87 -60.47 -52.10 0.74
C TYR A 87 -60.66 -50.66 1.22
N GLU A 88 -59.56 -49.98 1.51
CA GLU A 88 -59.53 -48.55 1.79
C GLU A 88 -58.45 -47.89 0.94
N ALA A 89 -58.78 -46.72 0.40
CA ALA A 89 -57.83 -45.82 -0.25
C ALA A 89 -57.74 -44.50 0.52
N VAL A 90 -56.52 -44.00 0.75
CA VAL A 90 -56.30 -42.64 1.26
C VAL A 90 -56.01 -41.72 0.08
N ILE A 91 -56.93 -40.80 -0.17
CA ILE A 91 -56.92 -39.87 -1.29
C ILE A 91 -56.33 -38.53 -0.84
N ARG A 92 -55.33 -38.03 -1.58
CA ARG A 92 -54.57 -36.81 -1.31
C ARG A 92 -54.51 -35.91 -2.54
N PRO A 93 -54.28 -34.60 -2.40
CA PRO A 93 -54.02 -33.74 -3.54
C PRO A 93 -52.65 -34.06 -4.16
N TRP A 94 -52.49 -33.76 -5.45
CA TRP A 94 -51.19 -33.73 -6.13
C TRP A 94 -50.12 -32.96 -5.35
N LEU A 95 -50.49 -31.88 -4.64
CA LEU A 95 -49.58 -31.08 -3.83
C LEU A 95 -48.89 -31.91 -2.73
N TRP A 96 -49.59 -32.89 -2.15
CA TRP A 96 -49.04 -33.75 -1.09
C TRP A 96 -47.83 -34.56 -1.57
N PHE A 97 -47.80 -34.96 -2.85
CA PHE A 97 -46.71 -35.75 -3.42
C PHE A 97 -45.39 -34.98 -3.52
N LEU A 98 -45.41 -33.64 -3.42
CA LEU A 98 -44.19 -32.84 -3.30
C LEU A 98 -43.44 -33.15 -1.98
N GLY A 99 -44.13 -33.70 -0.98
CA GLY A 99 -43.53 -34.15 0.28
C GLY A 99 -42.64 -35.39 0.12
N ASN A 100 -42.73 -36.09 -1.01
CA ASN A 100 -41.92 -37.27 -1.30
C ASN A 100 -40.56 -36.93 -1.95
N THR A 101 -40.25 -35.64 -2.12
CA THR A 101 -39.01 -35.15 -2.72
C THR A 101 -38.38 -34.09 -1.83
N THR A 102 -37.11 -34.29 -1.46
CA THR A 102 -36.27 -33.32 -0.73
C THR A 102 -35.13 -32.85 -1.63
N ASP A 103 -34.69 -31.59 -1.48
CA ASP A 103 -33.58 -31.06 -2.27
C ASP A 103 -32.89 -29.85 -1.61
N CYS A 104 -31.72 -29.49 -2.14
CA CYS A 104 -31.03 -28.25 -1.81
C CYS A 104 -30.84 -27.42 -3.10
N ARG A 105 -31.45 -26.23 -3.17
CA ARG A 105 -31.48 -25.41 -4.39
C ARG A 105 -31.48 -23.93 -4.08
N ILE A 106 -30.89 -23.17 -4.99
CA ILE A 106 -30.86 -21.71 -4.93
C ILE A 106 -31.78 -21.14 -6.02
N PHE A 107 -32.60 -20.17 -5.64
CA PHE A 107 -33.43 -19.35 -6.52
C PHE A 107 -32.99 -17.90 -6.39
N GLN A 108 -32.81 -17.22 -7.53
CA GLN A 108 -32.30 -15.85 -7.56
C GLN A 108 -33.13 -14.98 -8.47
N ASN A 109 -33.38 -13.75 -8.03
CA ASN A 109 -34.13 -12.74 -8.74
C ASN A 109 -35.52 -13.21 -9.18
N MET A 110 -36.20 -13.98 -8.31
CA MET A 110 -37.55 -14.49 -8.52
C MET A 110 -38.47 -14.09 -7.36
N THR A 111 -39.72 -13.79 -7.66
CA THR A 111 -40.75 -13.64 -6.64
C THR A 111 -41.10 -14.98 -6.00
N ALA A 112 -41.69 -14.98 -4.80
CA ALA A 112 -42.14 -16.21 -4.16
C ALA A 112 -43.11 -17.01 -5.03
N VAL A 113 -43.99 -16.34 -5.78
CA VAL A 113 -44.95 -16.99 -6.69
C VAL A 113 -44.24 -17.66 -7.86
N GLU A 114 -43.28 -16.97 -8.50
CA GLU A 114 -42.50 -17.56 -9.60
C GLU A 114 -41.65 -18.77 -9.14
N ILE A 115 -41.13 -18.73 -7.90
CA ILE A 115 -40.44 -19.87 -7.30
C ILE A 115 -41.41 -21.06 -7.17
N VAL A 116 -42.60 -20.84 -6.61
CA VAL A 116 -43.64 -21.87 -6.47
C VAL A 116 -44.03 -22.46 -7.82
N GLU A 117 -44.22 -21.63 -8.85
CA GLU A 117 -44.51 -22.08 -10.22
C GLU A 117 -43.37 -22.93 -10.81
N LYS A 118 -42.12 -22.54 -10.56
CA LYS A 118 -40.94 -23.30 -11.01
C LYS A 118 -40.78 -24.64 -10.27
N ILE A 119 -41.25 -24.75 -9.03
CA ILE A 119 -41.36 -26.05 -8.35
C ILE A 119 -42.47 -26.88 -9.00
N PHE A 120 -43.66 -26.30 -9.18
CA PHE A 120 -44.82 -27.00 -9.74
C PHE A 120 -44.57 -27.52 -11.16
N SER A 121 -43.82 -26.80 -11.99
CA SER A 121 -43.51 -27.23 -13.36
C SER A 121 -42.73 -28.54 -13.47
N LYS A 122 -42.10 -29.00 -12.38
CA LYS A 122 -41.43 -30.31 -12.30
C LYS A 122 -42.43 -31.47 -12.24
N TYR A 123 -43.66 -31.20 -11.82
CA TYR A 123 -44.70 -32.19 -11.56
C TYR A 123 -45.77 -32.10 -12.64
N GLY A 124 -45.78 -33.02 -13.61
CA GLY A 124 -46.76 -33.03 -14.70
C GLY A 124 -48.23 -33.14 -14.25
N ILE A 125 -48.44 -33.63 -13.02
CA ILE A 125 -49.75 -33.72 -12.35
C ILE A 125 -50.22 -32.39 -11.74
N ALA A 126 -49.35 -31.38 -11.65
CA ALA A 126 -49.69 -30.11 -11.01
C ALA A 126 -50.74 -29.34 -11.82
N LYS A 127 -51.86 -29.01 -11.15
CA LYS A 127 -52.94 -28.16 -11.68
C LYS A 127 -53.25 -27.08 -10.66
N PHE A 128 -53.10 -25.82 -11.05
CA PHE A 128 -53.32 -24.70 -10.15
C PHE A 128 -53.85 -23.46 -10.87
N GLU A 129 -54.51 -22.60 -10.10
CA GLU A 129 -55.04 -21.29 -10.50
C GLU A 129 -54.53 -20.22 -9.53
N LYS A 130 -54.18 -19.04 -10.04
CA LYS A 130 -53.80 -17.87 -9.23
C LYS A 130 -54.97 -16.90 -9.13
N ARG A 131 -55.53 -16.73 -7.94
CA ARG A 131 -56.54 -15.72 -7.60
C ARG A 131 -55.95 -14.68 -6.64
N LEU A 132 -54.82 -14.10 -7.04
CA LEU A 132 -54.05 -13.16 -6.24
C LEU A 132 -54.45 -11.71 -6.56
N GLN A 133 -54.44 -10.86 -5.54
CA GLN A 133 -54.66 -9.41 -5.61
C GLN A 133 -53.37 -8.64 -5.34
N GLY A 134 -52.48 -9.17 -4.49
CA GLY A 134 -51.22 -8.53 -4.10
C GLY A 134 -50.13 -8.61 -5.15
N SER A 135 -49.12 -7.74 -4.99
CA SER A 135 -47.84 -7.82 -5.69
C SER A 135 -46.74 -8.32 -4.75
N TYR A 136 -45.84 -9.14 -5.27
CA TYR A 136 -44.80 -9.83 -4.49
C TYR A 136 -43.43 -9.38 -4.98
N PRO A 137 -42.52 -8.94 -4.10
CA PRO A 137 -41.20 -8.47 -4.51
C PRO A 137 -40.33 -9.64 -5.00
N SER A 138 -39.44 -9.33 -5.93
CA SER A 138 -38.40 -10.26 -6.33
C SER A 138 -37.38 -10.42 -5.20
N ARG A 139 -36.97 -11.66 -4.95
CA ARG A 139 -35.96 -12.02 -3.95
C ARG A 139 -34.63 -12.16 -4.66
N GLU A 140 -33.61 -11.41 -4.24
CA GLU A 140 -32.24 -11.55 -4.78
C GLU A 140 -31.74 -12.99 -4.58
N TYR A 141 -32.02 -13.56 -3.41
CA TYR A 141 -31.56 -14.87 -2.99
C TYR A 141 -32.64 -15.57 -2.15
N CYS A 142 -32.96 -16.82 -2.48
CA CYS A 142 -33.84 -17.67 -1.71
C CYS A 142 -33.44 -19.14 -1.87
N VAL A 143 -33.28 -19.85 -0.77
CA VAL A 143 -32.72 -21.20 -0.73
C VAL A 143 -33.78 -22.17 -0.22
N GLN A 144 -33.94 -23.27 -0.94
CA GLN A 144 -34.52 -24.50 -0.42
C GLN A 144 -33.37 -25.31 0.17
N TYR A 145 -33.38 -25.62 1.46
CA TYR A 145 -32.26 -26.33 2.11
C TYR A 145 -32.78 -27.47 2.98
N ASP A 146 -32.43 -28.70 2.61
CA ASP A 146 -32.75 -29.93 3.34
C ASP A 146 -34.23 -30.02 3.79
N GLU A 147 -35.12 -29.62 2.88
CA GLU A 147 -36.57 -29.60 3.10
C GLU A 147 -37.30 -30.11 1.85
N SER A 148 -38.51 -30.63 2.04
CA SER A 148 -39.30 -31.14 0.92
C SER A 148 -39.76 -30.02 -0.01
N ASP A 149 -40.06 -30.34 -1.28
CA ASP A 149 -40.66 -29.37 -2.19
C ASP A 149 -42.01 -28.85 -1.65
N LEU A 150 -42.71 -29.67 -0.86
CA LEU A 150 -43.97 -29.30 -0.20
C LEU A 150 -43.73 -28.26 0.90
N ASP A 151 -42.81 -28.54 1.82
CA ASP A 151 -42.51 -27.64 2.93
C ASP A 151 -41.98 -26.30 2.41
N PHE A 152 -41.10 -26.33 1.40
CA PHE A 152 -40.57 -25.13 0.76
C PHE A 152 -41.68 -24.25 0.17
N VAL A 153 -42.61 -24.85 -0.58
CA VAL A 153 -43.76 -24.13 -1.14
C VAL A 153 -44.65 -23.59 -0.02
N GLN A 154 -44.99 -24.41 0.97
CA GLN A 154 -45.90 -24.00 2.05
C GLN A 154 -45.33 -22.86 2.88
N ARG A 155 -44.06 -22.92 3.31
CA ARG A 155 -43.45 -21.84 4.09
C ARG A 155 -43.33 -20.53 3.30
N LEU A 156 -43.14 -20.61 1.97
CA LEU A 156 -43.10 -19.42 1.11
C LEU A 156 -44.49 -18.77 1.00
N LEU A 157 -45.53 -19.57 0.74
CA LEU A 157 -46.91 -19.09 0.70
C LEU A 157 -47.34 -18.51 2.06
N GLU A 158 -47.00 -19.20 3.16
CA GLU A 158 -47.22 -18.73 4.53
C GLU A 158 -46.50 -17.40 4.81
N HIS A 159 -45.26 -17.25 4.33
CA HIS A 159 -44.48 -16.02 4.46
C HIS A 159 -45.05 -14.84 3.63
N GLU A 160 -45.70 -15.12 2.50
CA GLU A 160 -46.36 -14.10 1.68
C GLU A 160 -47.82 -13.85 2.08
N GLY A 161 -48.36 -14.61 3.04
CA GLY A 161 -49.78 -14.51 3.42
C GLY A 161 -50.74 -15.09 2.39
N ILE A 162 -50.22 -15.86 1.42
CA ILE A 162 -51.00 -16.56 0.40
C ILE A 162 -51.51 -17.85 1.02
N PHE A 163 -52.82 -17.99 1.10
CA PHE A 163 -53.44 -19.26 1.45
C PHE A 163 -53.82 -20.04 0.19
N TYR A 164 -54.05 -21.34 0.35
CA TYR A 164 -54.48 -22.18 -0.76
C TYR A 164 -55.60 -23.12 -0.36
N PHE A 165 -56.35 -23.60 -1.34
CA PHE A 165 -57.39 -24.61 -1.17
C PHE A 165 -57.58 -25.39 -2.47
N PHE A 166 -58.52 -26.33 -2.50
CA PHE A 166 -58.75 -27.18 -3.66
C PHE A 166 -60.20 -27.06 -4.15
N GLU A 167 -60.36 -26.84 -5.44
CA GLU A 167 -61.64 -26.97 -6.12
C GLU A 167 -61.67 -28.31 -6.85
N HIS A 168 -62.75 -29.06 -6.66
CA HIS A 168 -62.91 -30.41 -7.17
C HIS A 168 -63.97 -30.46 -8.27
N ASP A 169 -63.69 -31.28 -9.27
CA ASP A 169 -64.59 -31.59 -10.38
C ASP A 169 -64.36 -33.08 -10.75
N GLU A 170 -65.16 -33.63 -11.66
CA GLU A 170 -65.12 -35.05 -12.01
C GLU A 170 -63.71 -35.47 -12.45
N GLY A 171 -63.08 -36.37 -11.68
CA GLY A 171 -61.75 -36.89 -11.99
C GLY A 171 -60.59 -35.88 -11.86
N LYS A 172 -60.82 -34.68 -11.32
CA LYS A 172 -59.76 -33.65 -11.20
C LYS A 172 -59.93 -32.76 -9.96
N HIS A 173 -58.81 -32.26 -9.47
CA HIS A 173 -58.78 -31.22 -8.43
C HIS A 173 -57.74 -30.15 -8.81
N THR A 174 -58.08 -28.89 -8.55
CA THR A 174 -57.24 -27.73 -8.87
C THR A 174 -56.85 -27.00 -7.60
N LEU A 175 -55.56 -26.78 -7.38
CA LEU A 175 -55.05 -25.94 -6.30
C LEU A 175 -55.34 -24.48 -6.61
N VAL A 176 -56.00 -23.75 -5.73
CA VAL A 176 -56.24 -22.31 -5.89
C VAL A 176 -55.35 -21.55 -4.93
N LEU A 177 -54.46 -20.70 -5.44
CA LEU A 177 -53.66 -19.76 -4.64
C LEU A 177 -54.43 -18.45 -4.49
N CYS A 178 -54.63 -17.98 -3.25
CA CYS A 178 -55.46 -16.82 -2.94
C CYS A 178 -54.86 -15.99 -1.81
N ASP A 179 -55.02 -14.67 -1.86
CA ASP A 179 -54.48 -13.72 -0.87
C ASP A 179 -55.53 -12.69 -0.41
N ALA A 180 -56.78 -12.80 -0.87
CA ALA A 180 -57.81 -11.82 -0.57
C ALA A 180 -59.20 -12.45 -0.53
N MET A 181 -59.98 -12.08 0.49
CA MET A 181 -61.37 -12.53 0.66
C MET A 181 -62.26 -12.20 -0.53
N SER A 182 -62.01 -11.07 -1.19
CA SER A 182 -62.74 -10.61 -2.38
C SER A 182 -62.61 -11.55 -3.58
N LYS A 183 -61.55 -12.37 -3.62
CA LYS A 183 -61.26 -13.31 -4.70
C LYS A 183 -61.89 -14.70 -4.49
N LEU A 184 -62.48 -14.93 -3.31
CA LEU A 184 -63.20 -16.17 -3.00
C LEU A 184 -64.53 -16.24 -3.75
N LYS A 185 -64.83 -17.44 -4.24
CA LYS A 185 -66.09 -17.75 -4.92
C LYS A 185 -67.02 -18.51 -3.98
N PRO A 186 -68.34 -18.29 -4.09
CA PRO A 186 -69.30 -19.10 -3.38
C PRO A 186 -69.25 -20.55 -3.88
N ALA A 187 -69.59 -21.50 -3.02
CA ALA A 187 -69.75 -22.88 -3.46
C ALA A 187 -70.92 -22.97 -4.47
N PRO A 188 -70.78 -23.69 -5.59
CA PRO A 188 -71.82 -23.75 -6.63
C PRO A 188 -73.16 -24.23 -6.09
N GLY A 189 -74.20 -23.39 -6.14
CA GLY A 189 -75.54 -23.70 -5.61
C GLY A 189 -75.73 -23.42 -4.12
N TYR A 190 -74.69 -22.94 -3.42
CA TYR A 190 -74.67 -22.72 -1.98
C TYR A 190 -74.25 -21.29 -1.62
N ASP A 191 -74.58 -20.31 -2.46
CA ASP A 191 -74.40 -18.88 -2.16
C ASP A 191 -75.07 -18.48 -0.83
N LYS A 192 -76.18 -19.14 -0.51
CA LYS A 192 -76.95 -18.98 0.71
C LYS A 192 -77.21 -20.34 1.34
N VAL A 193 -77.01 -20.44 2.64
CA VAL A 193 -77.20 -21.68 3.40
C VAL A 193 -78.10 -21.39 4.60
N LEU A 194 -79.17 -22.15 4.70
CA LEU A 194 -80.17 -21.99 5.75
C LEU A 194 -79.72 -22.70 7.03
N TYR A 195 -79.90 -22.03 8.16
CA TYR A 195 -79.90 -22.66 9.47
C TYR A 195 -81.29 -23.22 9.80
N ASN A 196 -81.36 -24.48 10.21
CA ASN A 196 -82.58 -25.10 10.72
C ASN A 196 -82.26 -26.04 11.90
N PHE A 197 -82.77 -25.72 13.08
CA PHE A 197 -82.54 -26.52 14.28
C PHE A 197 -83.20 -27.90 14.16
N GLU A 198 -82.48 -28.98 14.54
CA GLU A 198 -82.90 -30.39 14.42
C GLU A 198 -84.26 -30.72 15.09
N GLY A 199 -84.80 -29.86 15.95
CA GLY A 199 -86.12 -30.00 16.57
C GLY A 199 -87.32 -29.44 15.77
N GLN A 200 -87.10 -28.67 14.70
CA GLN A 200 -88.16 -28.18 13.82
C GLN A 200 -88.24 -29.08 12.58
N GLY A 201 -89.39 -29.76 12.40
CA GLY A 201 -89.62 -30.80 11.39
C GLY A 201 -88.73 -30.69 10.14
N SER A 202 -87.67 -31.50 10.11
CA SER A 202 -86.65 -31.47 9.07
C SER A 202 -87.24 -31.97 7.75
N ARG A 203 -87.24 -31.11 6.73
CA ARG A 203 -87.51 -31.51 5.35
C ARG A 203 -86.31 -32.27 4.80
N ARG A 204 -86.51 -33.53 4.36
CA ARG A 204 -85.42 -34.38 3.81
C ARG A 204 -84.92 -33.90 2.44
N ASP A 205 -85.68 -33.03 1.79
CA ASP A 205 -85.44 -32.49 0.45
C ASP A 205 -84.58 -31.22 0.44
N VAL A 206 -84.17 -30.70 1.60
CA VAL A 206 -83.40 -29.47 1.70
C VAL A 206 -82.21 -29.68 2.65
N GLU A 207 -81.07 -29.14 2.27
CA GLU A 207 -79.84 -29.21 3.05
C GLU A 207 -79.74 -28.01 4.00
N TYR A 208 -79.36 -28.26 5.25
CA TYR A 208 -79.33 -27.23 6.29
C TYR A 208 -78.07 -27.33 7.15
N ILE A 209 -77.69 -26.21 7.75
CA ILE A 209 -76.87 -26.20 8.96
C ILE A 209 -77.81 -26.44 10.14
N THR A 210 -77.57 -27.49 10.92
CA THR A 210 -78.39 -27.88 12.07
C THR A 210 -77.84 -27.38 13.39
N GLU A 211 -76.53 -27.15 13.46
CA GLU A 211 -75.84 -26.60 14.63
C GLU A 211 -74.93 -25.44 14.21
N TRP A 212 -74.98 -24.33 14.96
CA TRP A 212 -74.12 -23.17 14.74
C TRP A 212 -73.59 -22.65 16.08
N ILE A 213 -72.27 -22.76 16.26
CA ILE A 213 -71.57 -22.45 17.51
C ILE A 213 -70.59 -21.30 17.23
N PRO A 214 -71.00 -20.04 17.44
CA PRO A 214 -70.10 -18.90 17.25
C PRO A 214 -69.13 -18.77 18.42
N GLY A 215 -67.83 -18.66 18.11
CA GLY A 215 -66.74 -18.53 19.07
C GLY A 215 -65.92 -17.26 18.87
N SER A 216 -65.24 -16.83 19.94
CA SER A 216 -64.25 -15.75 19.85
C SER A 216 -63.11 -15.95 20.85
N ALA A 217 -61.90 -15.50 20.52
CA ALA A 217 -60.70 -15.66 21.35
C ALA A 217 -59.85 -14.38 21.39
N VAL A 218 -59.25 -14.06 22.54
CA VAL A 218 -58.31 -12.93 22.66
C VAL A 218 -57.09 -13.19 21.77
N ARG A 219 -56.71 -12.19 20.97
CA ARG A 219 -55.54 -12.25 20.06
C ARG A 219 -54.76 -10.93 20.11
N PRO A 220 -53.44 -10.95 19.82
CA PRO A 220 -52.64 -9.74 19.69
C PRO A 220 -53.25 -8.75 18.69
N GLY A 221 -53.22 -7.47 19.04
CA GLY A 221 -53.71 -6.35 18.22
C GLY A 221 -52.63 -5.71 17.36
N ALA A 222 -51.36 -5.97 17.68
CA ALA A 222 -50.22 -5.39 16.98
C ALA A 222 -49.14 -6.43 16.67
N TYR A 223 -48.44 -6.18 15.57
CA TYR A 223 -47.21 -6.88 15.20
C TYR A 223 -46.17 -5.84 14.80
N ALA A 224 -44.96 -6.00 15.32
CA ALA A 224 -43.81 -5.16 15.01
C ALA A 224 -42.59 -6.03 14.68
N HIS A 225 -41.75 -5.57 13.76
CA HIS A 225 -40.49 -6.22 13.46
C HIS A 225 -39.48 -5.23 12.90
N THR A 226 -38.22 -5.62 12.88
CA THR A 226 -37.15 -4.83 12.28
C THR A 226 -36.12 -5.73 11.61
N ASP A 227 -35.25 -5.13 10.82
CA ASP A 227 -34.15 -5.80 10.14
C ASP A 227 -32.93 -4.86 10.06
N TYR A 228 -31.85 -5.33 9.43
CA TYR A 228 -30.64 -4.54 9.22
C TYR A 228 -30.18 -4.60 7.76
N ASP A 229 -30.10 -3.42 7.12
CA ASP A 229 -29.51 -3.25 5.79
C ASP A 229 -28.11 -2.65 5.90
N PHE A 230 -27.09 -3.44 5.55
CA PHE A 230 -25.71 -2.96 5.56
C PHE A 230 -25.41 -1.92 4.46
N GLU A 231 -26.22 -1.84 3.40
CA GLU A 231 -26.10 -0.80 2.38
C GLU A 231 -26.65 0.55 2.89
N LYS A 232 -27.53 0.51 3.90
CA LYS A 232 -28.14 1.67 4.57
C LYS A 232 -28.12 1.51 6.10
N PRO A 233 -26.93 1.47 6.74
CA PRO A 233 -26.78 1.02 8.13
C PRO A 233 -27.46 1.90 9.18
N GLY A 234 -27.83 3.15 8.83
CA GLY A 234 -28.57 4.07 9.68
C GLY A 234 -30.06 4.19 9.36
N ALA A 235 -30.59 3.40 8.41
CA ALA A 235 -32.01 3.41 8.09
C ALA A 235 -32.83 2.79 9.23
N ASP A 236 -33.93 3.45 9.59
CA ASP A 236 -34.92 2.86 10.49
C ASP A 236 -35.81 1.90 9.69
N LEU A 237 -35.57 0.60 9.89
CA LEU A 237 -36.33 -0.49 9.28
C LEU A 237 -37.44 -1.02 10.21
N MET A 238 -37.74 -0.31 11.31
CA MET A 238 -38.86 -0.69 12.16
C MET A 238 -40.17 -0.56 11.38
N ALA A 239 -40.89 -1.67 11.24
CA ALA A 239 -42.21 -1.72 10.62
C ALA A 239 -43.25 -2.28 11.59
N LYS A 240 -44.44 -1.68 11.59
CA LYS A 240 -45.47 -1.96 12.59
C LYS A 240 -46.87 -1.86 12.01
N SER A 241 -47.71 -2.84 12.36
CA SER A 241 -49.15 -2.80 12.09
C SER A 241 -49.92 -2.98 13.39
N ALA A 242 -50.84 -2.05 13.70
CA ALA A 242 -51.65 -2.10 14.92
C ALA A 242 -53.12 -1.82 14.58
N GLN A 243 -53.99 -2.82 14.83
CA GLN A 243 -55.44 -2.72 14.71
C GLN A 243 -56.09 -3.63 15.77
N PRO A 244 -56.06 -3.24 17.06
CA PRO A 244 -56.67 -4.04 18.13
C PRO A 244 -58.20 -4.08 17.98
N PHE A 245 -58.80 -5.22 18.34
CA PHE A 245 -60.26 -5.33 18.44
C PHE A 245 -60.79 -4.56 19.66
N GLY A 246 -62.07 -4.18 19.63
CA GLY A 246 -62.72 -3.39 20.69
C GLY A 246 -63.05 -4.15 21.99
N HIS A 247 -62.19 -5.07 22.43
CA HIS A 247 -62.32 -5.79 23.71
C HIS A 247 -61.14 -5.49 24.65
N LYS A 248 -61.28 -5.81 25.94
CA LYS A 248 -60.18 -5.69 26.92
C LYS A 248 -59.03 -6.64 26.55
N GLU A 249 -57.79 -6.28 26.88
CA GLU A 249 -56.58 -7.06 26.55
C GLU A 249 -56.35 -7.30 25.04
N ALA A 250 -56.89 -6.44 24.16
CA ALA A 250 -56.68 -6.54 22.70
C ALA A 250 -55.37 -5.89 22.21
N SER A 251 -54.69 -5.10 23.03
CA SER A 251 -53.55 -4.26 22.61
C SER A 251 -52.18 -4.98 22.65
N GLY A 252 -52.15 -6.28 22.95
CA GLY A 252 -50.90 -7.05 22.98
C GLY A 252 -50.14 -6.98 21.65
N GLU A 253 -48.82 -6.89 21.72
CA GLU A 253 -47.91 -6.78 20.57
C GLU A 253 -47.00 -8.01 20.48
N ASN A 254 -46.86 -8.57 19.29
CA ASN A 254 -45.80 -9.53 18.98
C ASN A 254 -44.65 -8.82 18.27
N TYR A 255 -43.43 -8.94 18.82
CA TYR A 255 -42.21 -8.38 18.24
C TYR A 255 -41.28 -9.48 17.71
N ARG A 256 -40.63 -9.25 16.56
CA ARG A 256 -39.63 -10.17 15.99
C ARG A 256 -38.45 -9.44 15.34
N GLN A 257 -37.26 -10.02 15.46
CA GLN A 257 -36.08 -9.71 14.66
C GLN A 257 -35.41 -11.04 14.27
N PRO A 258 -35.01 -11.25 13.00
CA PRO A 258 -35.15 -10.37 11.84
C PRO A 258 -36.56 -10.40 11.21
N GLY A 259 -36.90 -9.33 10.48
CA GLY A 259 -38.18 -9.13 9.81
C GLY A 259 -38.24 -9.57 8.35
N ALA A 260 -37.12 -10.01 7.78
CA ALA A 260 -36.94 -10.44 6.38
C ALA A 260 -37.36 -9.39 5.34
N HIS A 261 -36.96 -8.13 5.56
CA HIS A 261 -37.20 -7.03 4.62
C HIS A 261 -36.08 -5.98 4.69
N LEU A 262 -35.76 -5.35 3.55
CA LEU A 262 -34.80 -4.24 3.44
C LEU A 262 -35.47 -2.93 2.99
N ASP A 263 -36.79 -2.95 2.83
CA ASP A 263 -37.64 -1.83 2.45
C ASP A 263 -38.78 -1.69 3.46
N VAL A 264 -39.00 -0.48 3.97
CA VAL A 264 -40.00 -0.21 5.02
C VAL A 264 -41.41 -0.49 4.52
N GLY A 265 -41.75 -0.14 3.27
CA GLY A 265 -43.08 -0.40 2.71
C GLY A 265 -43.39 -1.89 2.61
N ARG A 266 -42.38 -2.70 2.26
CA ARG A 266 -42.48 -4.16 2.35
C ARG A 266 -42.58 -4.64 3.80
N GLY A 267 -41.81 -4.06 4.71
CA GLY A 267 -41.89 -4.33 6.15
C GLY A 267 -43.30 -4.12 6.70
N ASP A 268 -43.96 -3.02 6.36
CA ASP A 268 -45.33 -2.70 6.80
C ASP A 268 -46.35 -3.69 6.23
N THR A 269 -46.17 -4.10 4.97
CA THR A 269 -47.00 -5.12 4.33
C THR A 269 -46.91 -6.45 5.08
N ILE A 270 -45.69 -6.89 5.41
CA ILE A 270 -45.48 -8.13 6.19
C ILE A 270 -46.07 -7.96 7.60
N ALA A 271 -45.86 -6.83 8.28
CA ALA A 271 -46.43 -6.60 9.61
C ALA A 271 -47.97 -6.67 9.59
N GLY A 272 -48.61 -6.14 8.55
CA GLY A 272 -50.04 -6.29 8.30
C GLY A 272 -50.47 -7.75 8.13
N ILE A 273 -49.77 -8.50 7.28
CA ILE A 273 -50.01 -9.95 7.08
C ILE A 273 -49.88 -10.72 8.40
N ARG A 274 -48.85 -10.46 9.20
CA ARG A 274 -48.62 -11.16 10.47
C ARG A 274 -49.66 -10.81 11.53
N ARG A 275 -50.11 -9.55 11.59
CA ARG A 275 -51.23 -9.16 12.45
C ARG A 275 -52.51 -9.88 12.00
N GLU A 276 -52.82 -9.90 10.71
CA GLU A 276 -53.99 -10.59 10.17
C GLU A 276 -53.95 -12.11 10.41
N GLU A 277 -52.77 -12.75 10.30
CA GLU A 277 -52.54 -14.14 10.67
C GLU A 277 -52.91 -14.42 12.15
N LEU A 278 -52.39 -13.60 13.06
CA LEU A 278 -52.68 -13.74 14.50
C LEU A 278 -54.16 -13.50 14.81
N GLN A 279 -54.80 -12.62 14.05
CA GLN A 279 -56.21 -12.26 14.24
C GLN A 279 -57.18 -13.20 13.51
N ALA A 280 -56.76 -13.97 12.50
CA ALA A 280 -57.64 -14.81 11.68
C ALA A 280 -58.52 -15.78 12.50
N VAL A 281 -58.00 -16.25 13.64
CA VAL A 281 -58.67 -17.16 14.58
C VAL A 281 -59.41 -16.43 15.72
N HIS A 282 -59.49 -15.09 15.69
CA HIS A 282 -60.20 -14.27 16.67
C HIS A 282 -61.70 -14.57 16.65
N ARG A 283 -62.32 -14.67 15.47
CA ARG A 283 -63.72 -15.05 15.28
C ARG A 283 -63.79 -16.33 14.46
N HIS A 284 -64.03 -17.44 15.14
CA HIS A 284 -64.21 -18.74 14.51
C HIS A 284 -65.55 -19.31 14.97
N SER A 285 -66.31 -19.89 14.05
CA SER A 285 -67.55 -20.59 14.36
C SER A 285 -67.43 -22.04 13.93
N THR A 286 -68.07 -22.93 14.68
CA THR A 286 -68.27 -24.31 14.24
C THR A 286 -69.69 -24.46 13.72
N ALA A 287 -69.86 -25.09 12.57
CA ALA A 287 -71.16 -25.39 12.00
C ALA A 287 -71.27 -26.89 11.72
N VAL A 288 -72.42 -27.49 12.03
CA VAL A 288 -72.70 -28.90 11.71
C VAL A 288 -73.95 -28.94 10.85
N GLY A 289 -73.98 -29.82 9.86
CA GLY A 289 -75.19 -30.01 9.07
C GLY A 289 -75.05 -31.04 7.97
N THR A 290 -76.00 -30.99 7.05
CA THR A 290 -76.14 -31.92 5.91
C THR A 290 -75.78 -31.25 4.58
N VAL A 291 -75.17 -30.07 4.62
CA VAL A 291 -74.83 -29.25 3.44
C VAL A 291 -73.70 -29.87 2.64
N ARG A 292 -74.05 -30.47 1.51
CA ARG A 292 -73.15 -31.31 0.72
C ARG A 292 -72.18 -30.49 -0.11
N GLY A 293 -72.51 -29.27 -0.51
CA GLY A 293 -71.66 -28.48 -1.42
C GLY A 293 -70.49 -27.70 -0.81
N LEU A 294 -70.43 -27.54 0.52
CA LEU A 294 -69.45 -26.66 1.16
C LEU A 294 -68.06 -27.31 1.35
N PHE A 295 -67.00 -26.61 0.95
CA PHE A 295 -65.61 -27.06 1.02
C PHE A 295 -64.67 -25.98 1.54
N SER A 296 -63.53 -26.36 2.13
CA SER A 296 -62.55 -25.36 2.58
C SER A 296 -62.11 -24.45 1.43
N GLY A 297 -62.09 -23.15 1.68
CA GLY A 297 -61.79 -22.13 0.68
C GLY A 297 -63.00 -21.59 -0.09
N CYS A 298 -64.21 -22.16 0.06
CA CYS A 298 -65.42 -21.55 -0.48
C CYS A 298 -65.98 -20.49 0.49
N LYS A 299 -66.81 -19.58 -0.04
CA LYS A 299 -67.64 -18.70 0.79
C LYS A 299 -69.13 -19.08 0.71
N PHE A 300 -69.90 -18.69 1.72
CA PHE A 300 -71.36 -18.78 1.71
C PHE A 300 -71.97 -17.76 2.66
N LYS A 301 -73.23 -17.40 2.46
CA LYS A 301 -74.00 -16.56 3.39
C LYS A 301 -74.88 -17.41 4.29
N LEU A 302 -74.75 -17.25 5.61
CA LEU A 302 -75.67 -17.86 6.58
C LEU A 302 -76.98 -17.06 6.61
N GLU A 303 -78.12 -17.76 6.56
CA GLU A 303 -79.45 -17.18 6.74
C GLU A 303 -80.26 -17.95 7.78
N SER A 304 -81.25 -17.29 8.39
CA SER A 304 -82.20 -17.86 9.36
C SER A 304 -81.61 -18.32 10.71
N PHE A 305 -80.39 -17.93 11.07
CA PHE A 305 -79.89 -18.13 12.44
C PHE A 305 -80.56 -17.12 13.41
N PRO A 306 -81.02 -17.51 14.61
CA PRO A 306 -81.74 -16.61 15.53
C PRO A 306 -80.99 -15.36 15.98
N ARG A 307 -79.65 -15.33 15.85
CA ARG A 307 -78.81 -14.18 16.20
C ARG A 307 -78.41 -13.43 14.93
N ASP A 308 -79.06 -12.31 14.65
CA ASP A 308 -78.95 -11.57 13.38
C ASP A 308 -77.54 -11.20 12.95
N ASP A 309 -76.64 -10.85 13.89
CA ASP A 309 -75.25 -10.49 13.57
C ASP A 309 -74.43 -11.66 12.99
N GLN A 310 -74.92 -12.89 13.12
CA GLN A 310 -74.32 -14.09 12.53
C GLN A 310 -74.78 -14.33 11.09
N ASN A 311 -75.87 -13.73 10.61
CA ASN A 311 -76.38 -13.95 9.25
C ASN A 311 -75.60 -13.12 8.21
N GLN A 312 -74.36 -13.53 7.93
CA GLN A 312 -73.41 -12.84 7.05
C GLN A 312 -72.59 -13.82 6.20
N ASP A 313 -71.66 -13.29 5.40
CA ASP A 313 -70.74 -14.10 4.58
C ASP A 313 -69.60 -14.71 5.39
N TYR A 314 -69.41 -16.02 5.26
CA TYR A 314 -68.35 -16.81 5.88
C TYR A 314 -67.44 -17.46 4.84
N LEU A 315 -66.16 -17.54 5.17
CA LEU A 315 -65.20 -18.46 4.58
C LEU A 315 -65.28 -19.79 5.33
N VAL A 316 -65.36 -20.89 4.61
CA VAL A 316 -65.11 -22.22 5.17
C VAL A 316 -63.60 -22.41 5.30
N VAL A 317 -63.09 -22.46 6.54
CA VAL A 317 -61.67 -22.65 6.84
C VAL A 317 -61.32 -24.13 6.86
N SER A 318 -62.20 -24.97 7.40
CA SER A 318 -62.04 -26.43 7.42
C SER A 318 -63.39 -27.13 7.25
N ALA A 319 -63.37 -28.32 6.70
CA ALA A 319 -64.54 -29.14 6.55
C ALA A 319 -64.21 -30.63 6.74
N GLU A 320 -64.95 -31.30 7.61
CA GLU A 320 -64.86 -32.72 7.89
C GLU A 320 -66.12 -33.43 7.40
N TYR A 321 -65.94 -34.39 6.50
CA TYR A 321 -67.01 -35.11 5.83
C TYR A 321 -67.16 -36.52 6.37
N ARG A 322 -68.41 -36.96 6.47
CA ARG A 322 -68.79 -38.35 6.61
C ARG A 322 -69.91 -38.64 5.62
N LEU A 323 -69.61 -39.42 4.59
CA LEU A 323 -70.54 -39.89 3.59
C LEU A 323 -70.57 -41.42 3.64
N PHE A 324 -71.75 -42.01 3.66
CA PHE A 324 -71.93 -43.47 3.67
C PHE A 324 -72.92 -43.90 2.59
N ASP A 325 -72.60 -45.01 1.92
CA ASP A 325 -73.53 -45.66 1.00
C ASP A 325 -74.70 -46.28 1.79
N PRO A 326 -75.96 -45.99 1.45
CA PRO A 326 -77.12 -46.53 2.16
C PRO A 326 -77.24 -48.05 2.08
N GLY A 327 -76.71 -48.68 1.01
CA GLY A 327 -76.84 -50.11 0.72
C GLY A 327 -75.91 -51.02 1.52
N TYR A 328 -74.88 -50.47 2.17
CA TYR A 328 -73.86 -51.23 2.91
C TYR A 328 -73.84 -50.98 4.43
N ARG A 329 -74.93 -50.43 5.00
CA ARG A 329 -75.10 -50.23 6.44
C ARG A 329 -75.65 -51.48 7.15
N THR A 330 -75.26 -51.68 8.41
CA THR A 330 -75.88 -52.70 9.29
C THR A 330 -77.29 -52.25 9.70
N GLN A 331 -78.22 -53.20 9.90
CA GLN A 331 -79.65 -52.89 10.14
C GLN A 331 -79.93 -51.99 11.36
N ASN A 332 -78.99 -51.85 12.31
CA ASN A 332 -79.13 -50.96 13.48
C ASN A 332 -78.76 -49.49 13.22
N GLU A 333 -78.10 -49.16 12.10
CA GLU A 333 -77.68 -47.78 11.75
C GLU A 333 -78.50 -47.16 10.60
N ALA A 334 -79.51 -47.86 10.10
CA ALA A 334 -80.34 -47.45 8.96
C ALA A 334 -81.17 -46.16 9.20
N HIS A 335 -81.20 -45.64 10.43
CA HIS A 335 -81.91 -44.42 10.82
C HIS A 335 -81.03 -43.15 10.89
N ASN A 336 -79.72 -43.23 10.63
CA ASN A 336 -78.81 -42.08 10.66
C ASN A 336 -78.66 -41.37 9.30
N GLU A 337 -78.33 -40.08 9.31
CA GLU A 337 -78.10 -39.28 8.09
C GLU A 337 -76.96 -39.87 7.22
N ASN A 338 -77.14 -39.89 5.89
CA ASN A 338 -76.16 -40.46 4.94
C ASN A 338 -74.94 -39.57 4.71
N PHE A 339 -75.09 -38.28 4.94
CA PHE A 339 -74.04 -37.28 4.81
C PHE A 339 -74.07 -36.36 6.02
N LYS A 340 -72.89 -36.13 6.62
CA LYS A 340 -72.68 -35.15 7.67
C LYS A 340 -71.41 -34.36 7.38
N VAL A 341 -71.48 -33.05 7.60
CA VAL A 341 -70.32 -32.17 7.56
C VAL A 341 -70.17 -31.39 8.86
N VAL A 342 -68.93 -31.27 9.34
CA VAL A 342 -68.53 -30.36 10.41
C VAL A 342 -67.61 -29.31 9.79
N LEU A 343 -67.97 -28.05 9.90
CA LEU A 343 -67.28 -26.92 9.29
C LEU A 343 -66.66 -26.03 10.37
N GLY A 344 -65.40 -25.67 10.19
CA GLY A 344 -64.81 -24.52 10.85
C GLY A 344 -64.90 -23.33 9.90
N VAL A 345 -65.56 -22.25 10.33
CA VAL A 345 -65.84 -21.10 9.46
C VAL A 345 -65.40 -19.79 10.12
N ALA A 346 -65.05 -18.80 9.30
CA ALA A 346 -64.63 -17.47 9.74
C ALA A 346 -65.38 -16.39 8.95
N PRO A 347 -65.81 -15.27 9.56
CA PRO A 347 -66.46 -14.18 8.83
C PRO A 347 -65.52 -13.57 7.78
N THR A 348 -66.01 -13.38 6.55
CA THR A 348 -65.19 -12.81 5.45
C THR A 348 -64.81 -11.33 5.66
N LYS A 349 -65.46 -10.65 6.62
CA LYS A 349 -65.08 -9.29 7.06
C LYS A 349 -63.70 -9.24 7.71
N LEU A 350 -63.21 -10.36 8.22
CA LEU A 350 -61.87 -10.46 8.77
C LEU A 350 -60.96 -11.12 7.72
N PRO A 351 -59.84 -10.47 7.31
CA PRO A 351 -58.88 -11.10 6.43
C PRO A 351 -58.33 -12.39 7.05
N TYR A 352 -58.15 -13.41 6.22
CA TYR A 352 -57.50 -14.66 6.60
C TYR A 352 -56.11 -14.70 6.00
N ARG A 353 -55.15 -15.08 6.83
CA ARG A 353 -53.80 -15.44 6.44
C ARG A 353 -53.50 -16.83 6.99
N PRO A 354 -52.75 -17.65 6.24
CA PRO A 354 -52.37 -18.96 6.71
C PRO A 354 -51.47 -18.84 7.96
N PRO A 355 -51.64 -19.71 8.96
CA PRO A 355 -50.70 -19.79 10.07
C PRO A 355 -49.34 -20.31 9.59
N ARG A 356 -48.25 -19.74 10.10
CA ARG A 356 -46.88 -20.22 9.82
C ARG A 356 -46.56 -21.48 10.63
N ILE A 357 -47.02 -22.63 10.17
CA ILE A 357 -46.74 -23.92 10.83
C ILE A 357 -45.57 -24.65 10.20
N THR A 358 -45.25 -24.34 8.94
CA THR A 358 -44.24 -25.08 8.20
C THR A 358 -42.86 -24.68 8.72
N PRO A 359 -42.06 -25.62 9.25
CA PRO A 359 -40.76 -25.29 9.80
C PRO A 359 -39.88 -24.59 8.76
N ARG A 360 -39.24 -23.50 9.15
CA ARG A 360 -38.18 -22.92 8.32
C ARG A 360 -36.91 -23.74 8.49
N PRO A 361 -36.15 -24.01 7.40
CA PRO A 361 -34.85 -24.64 7.52
C PRO A 361 -33.89 -23.75 8.31
N VAL A 362 -33.02 -24.38 9.10
CA VAL A 362 -32.00 -23.69 9.91
C VAL A 362 -30.64 -24.31 9.64
N MET A 363 -29.69 -23.47 9.26
CA MET A 363 -28.28 -23.82 9.14
C MET A 363 -27.71 -23.99 10.55
N ARG A 364 -27.47 -25.24 10.95
CA ARG A 364 -27.02 -25.59 12.31
C ARG A 364 -25.60 -25.12 12.64
N GLY A 365 -24.82 -24.75 11.63
CA GLY A 365 -23.46 -24.28 11.77
C GLY A 365 -22.86 -23.87 10.43
N PRO A 366 -21.62 -23.37 10.44
CA PRO A 366 -20.96 -22.90 9.24
C PRO A 366 -20.63 -24.07 8.30
N GLN A 367 -20.54 -23.74 7.01
CA GLN A 367 -20.17 -24.66 5.94
C GLN A 367 -19.02 -24.09 5.13
N THR A 368 -18.28 -24.94 4.42
CA THR A 368 -17.30 -24.47 3.44
C THR A 368 -17.93 -24.30 2.07
N ALA A 369 -17.44 -23.33 1.29
CA ALA A 369 -17.83 -23.12 -0.09
C ALA A 369 -16.62 -22.68 -0.93
N THR A 370 -16.70 -22.85 -2.25
CA THR A 370 -15.66 -22.39 -3.18
C THR A 370 -16.02 -21.02 -3.71
N VAL A 371 -15.08 -20.07 -3.72
CA VAL A 371 -15.27 -18.74 -4.31
C VAL A 371 -15.32 -18.86 -5.84
N VAL A 372 -16.28 -18.20 -6.48
CA VAL A 372 -16.55 -18.30 -7.92
C VAL A 372 -16.74 -16.93 -8.57
N GLY A 373 -16.60 -16.87 -9.89
CA GLY A 373 -16.77 -15.65 -10.68
C GLY A 373 -16.71 -15.94 -12.18
N PRO A 374 -16.66 -14.88 -13.02
CA PRO A 374 -16.59 -15.04 -14.47
C PRO A 374 -15.33 -15.78 -14.91
N SER A 375 -15.44 -16.55 -16.00
CA SER A 375 -14.29 -17.24 -16.59
C SER A 375 -13.19 -16.24 -17.02
N GLY A 376 -11.93 -16.56 -16.71
CA GLY A 376 -10.76 -15.72 -17.02
C GLY A 376 -10.46 -14.63 -15.99
N GLU A 377 -11.27 -14.53 -14.92
CA GLU A 377 -11.00 -13.67 -13.77
C GLU A 377 -10.32 -14.47 -12.65
N GLU A 378 -9.43 -13.83 -11.88
CA GLU A 378 -8.90 -14.38 -10.62
C GLU A 378 -9.63 -13.82 -9.38
N ILE A 379 -10.24 -12.63 -9.52
CA ILE A 379 -10.89 -11.90 -8.44
C ILE A 379 -12.21 -11.36 -8.99
N PHE A 380 -13.32 -11.66 -8.31
CA PHE A 380 -14.63 -11.11 -8.63
C PHE A 380 -15.29 -10.58 -7.36
N THR A 381 -15.35 -9.25 -7.25
CA THR A 381 -15.83 -8.53 -6.05
C THR A 381 -16.66 -7.31 -6.43
N ASP A 382 -17.42 -6.80 -5.47
CA ASP A 382 -18.14 -5.53 -5.59
C ASP A 382 -17.57 -4.41 -4.70
N LYS A 383 -18.26 -3.25 -4.65
CA LYS A 383 -17.89 -2.06 -3.85
C LYS A 383 -17.81 -2.30 -2.33
N TYR A 384 -18.35 -3.43 -1.83
CA TYR A 384 -18.35 -3.79 -0.41
C TYR A 384 -17.38 -4.94 -0.09
N ALA A 385 -16.49 -5.27 -1.03
CA ALA A 385 -15.58 -6.42 -0.91
C ALA A 385 -16.30 -7.77 -0.73
N ARG A 386 -17.52 -7.90 -1.27
CA ARG A 386 -18.29 -9.15 -1.28
C ARG A 386 -17.81 -10.04 -2.43
N VAL A 387 -17.89 -11.35 -2.25
CA VAL A 387 -17.59 -12.33 -3.31
C VAL A 387 -18.79 -13.25 -3.53
N LYS A 388 -18.78 -14.01 -4.61
CA LYS A 388 -19.76 -15.08 -4.85
C LYS A 388 -19.13 -16.43 -4.55
N VAL A 389 -19.96 -17.39 -4.13
CA VAL A 389 -19.53 -18.74 -3.78
C VAL A 389 -20.40 -19.78 -4.46
N GLN A 390 -19.88 -20.99 -4.59
CA GLN A 390 -20.69 -22.18 -4.82
C GLN A 390 -20.55 -23.12 -3.65
N PHE A 391 -21.69 -23.44 -3.03
CA PHE A 391 -21.78 -24.42 -1.96
C PHE A 391 -21.61 -25.84 -2.52
N HIS A 392 -21.09 -26.73 -1.67
CA HIS A 392 -20.82 -28.13 -2.06
C HIS A 392 -22.10 -28.94 -2.36
N TRP A 393 -23.23 -28.56 -1.75
CA TRP A 393 -24.54 -29.16 -2.00
C TRP A 393 -25.26 -28.56 -3.22
N ASP A 394 -24.79 -27.43 -3.76
CA ASP A 394 -25.40 -26.83 -4.95
C ASP A 394 -25.01 -27.58 -6.21
N ARG A 395 -25.90 -28.50 -6.60
CA ARG A 395 -25.79 -29.33 -7.80
C ARG A 395 -26.22 -28.64 -9.10
N LEU A 396 -26.86 -27.47 -9.01
CA LEU A 396 -27.41 -26.76 -10.17
C LEU A 396 -26.54 -25.57 -10.61
N GLY A 397 -25.75 -25.01 -9.69
CA GLY A 397 -24.77 -23.97 -9.99
C GLY A 397 -23.68 -24.46 -10.94
N LYS A 398 -23.16 -23.54 -11.77
CA LYS A 398 -22.18 -23.83 -12.83
C LYS A 398 -20.74 -23.44 -12.46
N LYS A 399 -20.49 -23.10 -11.20
CA LYS A 399 -19.25 -22.53 -10.68
C LYS A 399 -18.85 -21.24 -11.38
N ASP A 400 -19.84 -20.38 -11.63
CA ASP A 400 -19.69 -19.10 -12.32
C ASP A 400 -20.27 -17.93 -11.48
N GLN A 401 -20.32 -16.72 -12.05
CA GLN A 401 -20.86 -15.52 -11.40
C GLN A 401 -22.36 -15.58 -11.07
N ASN A 402 -23.08 -16.63 -11.45
CA ASN A 402 -24.50 -16.82 -11.17
C ASN A 402 -24.77 -17.87 -10.09
N SER A 403 -23.73 -18.43 -9.46
CA SER A 403 -23.89 -19.53 -8.49
C SER A 403 -24.55 -19.09 -7.17
N SER A 404 -24.28 -17.86 -6.71
CA SER A 404 -24.88 -17.29 -5.50
C SER A 404 -25.13 -15.78 -5.60
N CYS A 405 -25.77 -15.22 -4.58
CA CYS A 405 -25.75 -13.78 -4.31
C CYS A 405 -24.35 -13.33 -3.91
N PHE A 406 -24.16 -12.01 -3.78
CA PHE A 406 -22.93 -11.47 -3.21
C PHE A 406 -22.91 -11.67 -1.68
N VAL A 407 -21.90 -12.38 -1.20
CA VAL A 407 -21.71 -12.74 0.20
C VAL A 407 -20.65 -11.84 0.83
N ARG A 408 -20.97 -11.20 1.97
CA ARG A 408 -20.03 -10.37 2.72
C ARG A 408 -18.90 -11.20 3.30
N VAL A 409 -17.70 -10.63 3.30
CA VAL A 409 -16.49 -11.28 3.81
C VAL A 409 -16.04 -10.58 5.09
N SER A 410 -16.01 -11.32 6.19
CA SER A 410 -15.40 -10.89 7.44
C SER A 410 -13.94 -10.51 7.20
N GLN A 411 -13.53 -9.38 7.79
CA GLN A 411 -12.16 -8.88 7.72
C GLN A 411 -11.55 -8.89 9.13
N THR A 412 -10.24 -9.04 9.21
CA THR A 412 -9.50 -9.00 10.49
C THR A 412 -9.71 -7.68 11.25
N TRP A 413 -9.85 -6.56 10.54
CA TRP A 413 -10.19 -5.25 11.10
C TRP A 413 -10.90 -4.41 10.06
N ALA A 414 -12.06 -3.82 10.38
CA ALA A 414 -12.85 -3.03 9.44
C ALA A 414 -13.35 -1.73 10.09
N GLY A 415 -12.96 -0.59 9.52
CA GLY A 415 -13.38 0.76 9.95
C GLY A 415 -13.82 1.63 8.77
N SER A 416 -14.31 2.83 9.06
CA SER A 416 -14.79 3.78 8.04
C SER A 416 -13.64 4.35 7.22
N GLY A 417 -13.32 3.72 6.09
CA GLY A 417 -12.25 4.13 5.17
C GLY A 417 -10.86 3.62 5.54
N TRP A 418 -10.75 2.66 6.46
CA TRP A 418 -9.49 2.08 6.92
C TRP A 418 -9.70 0.66 7.47
N GLY A 419 -8.65 -0.17 7.51
CA GLY A 419 -8.72 -1.55 8.00
C GLY A 419 -7.91 -2.53 7.14
N PHE A 420 -8.09 -3.83 7.38
CA PHE A 420 -7.55 -4.90 6.55
C PHE A 420 -8.53 -5.26 5.43
N ILE A 421 -8.00 -5.46 4.22
CA ILE A 421 -8.75 -5.99 3.09
C ILE A 421 -7.95 -7.12 2.45
N GLN A 422 -8.49 -8.33 2.53
CA GLN A 422 -8.00 -9.49 1.79
C GLN A 422 -9.21 -10.10 1.10
N ILE A 423 -9.32 -9.94 -0.21
CA ILE A 423 -10.48 -10.43 -0.95
C ILE A 423 -10.21 -11.90 -1.33
N PRO A 424 -11.08 -12.85 -0.95
CA PRO A 424 -10.97 -14.23 -1.40
C PRO A 424 -10.93 -14.31 -2.93
N ARG A 425 -10.03 -15.11 -3.49
CA ARG A 425 -9.88 -15.29 -4.94
C ARG A 425 -10.73 -16.45 -5.44
N ILE A 426 -11.10 -16.41 -6.71
CA ILE A 426 -11.82 -17.49 -7.39
C ILE A 426 -11.02 -18.79 -7.25
N GLY A 427 -11.69 -19.88 -6.86
CA GLY A 427 -11.09 -21.18 -6.58
C GLY A 427 -10.76 -21.43 -5.10
N GLN A 428 -10.60 -20.37 -4.29
CA GLN A 428 -10.28 -20.52 -2.87
C GLN A 428 -11.46 -21.04 -2.06
N GLU A 429 -11.16 -21.76 -0.98
CA GLU A 429 -12.15 -22.27 -0.05
C GLU A 429 -12.36 -21.31 1.13
N VAL A 430 -13.63 -21.01 1.40
CA VAL A 430 -14.06 -20.09 2.46
C VAL A 430 -15.04 -20.77 3.39
N ILE A 431 -15.05 -20.34 4.65
CA ILE A 431 -16.06 -20.73 5.64
C ILE A 431 -17.20 -19.71 5.57
N VAL A 432 -18.41 -20.20 5.34
CA VAL A 432 -19.66 -19.44 5.24
C VAL A 432 -20.52 -19.79 6.45
N ASP A 433 -20.84 -18.79 7.25
CA ASP A 433 -21.85 -18.85 8.29
C ASP A 433 -23.15 -18.20 7.81
N PHE A 434 -24.23 -18.31 8.59
CA PHE A 434 -25.56 -17.87 8.20
C PHE A 434 -26.20 -17.06 9.33
N ILE A 435 -26.59 -15.81 9.05
CA ILE A 435 -27.13 -14.91 10.06
C ILE A 435 -28.45 -15.49 10.58
N GLU A 436 -28.56 -15.68 11.91
CA GLU A 436 -29.69 -16.36 12.58
C GLU A 436 -29.94 -17.80 12.09
N GLY A 437 -28.93 -18.40 11.46
CA GLY A 437 -29.04 -19.70 10.81
C GLY A 437 -29.96 -19.70 9.57
N ASP A 438 -30.35 -18.55 9.02
CA ASP A 438 -31.20 -18.48 7.83
C ASP A 438 -30.37 -18.79 6.56
N PRO A 439 -30.70 -19.86 5.80
CA PRO A 439 -29.99 -20.20 4.56
C PRO A 439 -29.97 -19.05 3.53
N ASP A 440 -30.93 -18.12 3.61
CA ASP A 440 -31.02 -16.96 2.71
C ASP A 440 -30.00 -15.85 3.04
N LEU A 441 -29.32 -15.92 4.20
CA LEU A 441 -28.44 -14.86 4.72
C LEU A 441 -26.99 -15.34 4.97
N PRO A 442 -26.25 -15.76 3.93
CA PRO A 442 -24.86 -16.20 4.06
C PRO A 442 -23.90 -15.05 4.38
N ILE A 443 -22.85 -15.34 5.15
CA ILE A 443 -21.72 -14.45 5.44
C ILE A 443 -20.42 -15.26 5.55
N ILE A 444 -19.36 -14.85 4.86
CA ILE A 444 -18.06 -15.51 4.94
C ILE A 444 -17.34 -15.07 6.22
N THR A 445 -16.94 -16.02 7.05
CA THR A 445 -16.31 -15.77 8.37
C THR A 445 -14.87 -16.25 8.44
N GLY A 446 -14.40 -17.05 7.47
CA GLY A 446 -13.03 -17.58 7.48
C GLY A 446 -12.55 -18.10 6.13
N ARG A 447 -11.29 -18.53 6.11
CA ARG A 447 -10.61 -19.15 4.97
C ARG A 447 -9.85 -20.37 5.46
N VAL A 448 -9.76 -21.39 4.62
CA VAL A 448 -9.04 -22.62 4.95
C VAL A 448 -8.17 -23.05 3.77
N TYR A 449 -7.02 -23.62 4.08
CA TYR A 449 -6.17 -24.31 3.10
C TYR A 449 -6.72 -25.73 2.86
N ASN A 450 -6.45 -26.27 1.68
CA ASN A 450 -6.80 -27.64 1.30
C ASN A 450 -5.72 -28.24 0.38
N ALA A 451 -5.95 -29.43 -0.16
CA ALA A 451 -4.95 -30.13 -0.98
C ALA A 451 -4.62 -29.42 -2.31
N ALA A 452 -5.53 -28.59 -2.84
CA ALA A 452 -5.29 -27.78 -4.03
C ALA A 452 -4.69 -26.40 -3.67
N GLU A 453 -5.11 -25.84 -2.54
CA GLU A 453 -4.67 -24.56 -1.99
C GLU A 453 -3.83 -24.82 -0.74
N MET A 454 -2.58 -25.25 -0.92
CA MET A 454 -1.69 -25.59 0.20
C MET A 454 -1.18 -24.34 0.94
N PRO A 455 -0.83 -24.46 2.23
CA PRO A 455 -0.17 -23.38 2.98
C PRO A 455 1.11 -22.89 2.27
N PRO A 456 1.49 -21.60 2.40
CA PRO A 456 2.59 -20.98 1.66
C PRO A 456 3.99 -21.48 2.06
N TYR A 457 4.11 -22.09 3.25
CA TYR A 457 5.36 -22.59 3.80
C TYR A 457 5.34 -24.12 3.83
N GLY A 458 6.47 -24.76 3.56
CA GLY A 458 6.59 -26.22 3.51
C GLY A 458 6.34 -26.87 4.86
N LEU A 459 5.09 -27.20 5.17
CA LEU A 459 4.70 -27.86 6.42
C LEU A 459 4.83 -29.39 6.30
N PRO A 460 5.17 -30.10 7.40
CA PRO A 460 5.41 -29.59 8.76
C PRO A 460 6.83 -29.06 9.02
N ALA A 461 7.74 -29.11 8.04
CA ALA A 461 9.16 -28.77 8.24
C ALA A 461 9.38 -27.33 8.73
N ASN A 462 8.58 -26.39 8.23
CA ASN A 462 8.67 -24.97 8.56
C ASN A 462 7.56 -24.50 9.52
N ALA A 463 7.26 -25.29 10.55
CA ALA A 463 6.16 -25.00 11.50
C ALA A 463 6.36 -23.71 12.32
N THR A 464 7.59 -23.19 12.41
CA THR A 464 7.94 -21.93 13.08
C THR A 464 7.81 -20.70 12.17
N GLN A 465 7.45 -20.87 10.90
CA GLN A 465 7.22 -19.76 9.97
C GLN A 465 5.76 -19.29 10.01
N SER A 466 5.58 -17.98 10.14
CA SER A 466 4.27 -17.33 10.10
C SER A 466 4.33 -16.04 9.27
N GLY A 467 3.21 -15.59 8.70
CA GLY A 467 3.22 -14.35 7.92
C GLY A 467 2.12 -14.21 6.89
N TRP A 468 2.32 -13.25 6.00
CA TRP A 468 1.42 -12.90 4.91
C TRP A 468 2.18 -12.99 3.61
N LYS A 469 1.71 -13.84 2.70
CA LYS A 469 2.25 -13.99 1.35
C LYS A 469 1.17 -13.74 0.33
N SER A 470 1.37 -12.75 -0.54
CA SER A 470 0.45 -12.45 -1.63
C SER A 470 0.79 -13.26 -2.88
N ASN A 471 0.02 -13.06 -3.95
CA ASN A 471 0.38 -13.53 -5.28
C ASN A 471 -0.01 -12.45 -6.29
N SER A 472 0.85 -12.10 -7.23
CA SER A 472 0.54 -11.15 -8.31
C SER A 472 -0.73 -11.59 -9.05
N SER A 473 -1.57 -10.63 -9.43
CA SER A 473 -2.82 -10.88 -10.16
C SER A 473 -2.97 -9.83 -11.27
N LYS A 474 -3.40 -10.18 -12.49
CA LYS A 474 -3.73 -11.53 -12.98
C LYS A 474 -2.52 -12.24 -13.59
N GLY A 475 -2.58 -13.57 -13.69
CA GLY A 475 -1.59 -14.41 -14.38
C GLY A 475 -0.35 -14.66 -13.53
N GLY A 476 -0.56 -15.01 -12.25
CA GLY A 476 0.46 -15.02 -11.19
C GLY A 476 1.85 -15.57 -11.56
N GLY A 477 2.86 -15.10 -10.82
CA GLY A 477 4.29 -15.39 -11.07
C GLY A 477 5.25 -14.59 -10.18
N GLY A 478 4.74 -13.98 -9.10
CA GLY A 478 5.49 -13.14 -8.17
C GLY A 478 4.67 -12.87 -6.92
N TYR A 479 5.28 -12.36 -5.85
CA TYR A 479 4.62 -12.16 -4.56
C TYR A 479 5.26 -11.05 -3.72
N ASN A 480 4.44 -10.41 -2.88
CA ASN A 480 4.88 -9.63 -1.75
C ASN A 480 4.78 -10.50 -0.48
N GLU A 481 5.69 -10.32 0.46
CA GLU A 481 5.72 -11.13 1.69
C GLU A 481 6.17 -10.33 2.89
N LEU A 482 5.51 -10.58 4.03
CA LEU A 482 6.05 -10.32 5.37
C LEU A 482 6.00 -11.64 6.14
N MET A 483 7.16 -12.21 6.43
CA MET A 483 7.31 -13.51 7.11
C MET A 483 8.17 -13.37 8.36
N PHE A 484 7.76 -14.06 9.42
CA PHE A 484 8.45 -14.19 10.69
C PHE A 484 8.86 -15.66 10.86
N GLU A 485 10.14 -15.90 11.08
CA GLU A 485 10.73 -17.20 11.42
C GLU A 485 11.13 -17.16 12.89
N ASP A 486 10.48 -18.00 13.69
CA ASP A 486 10.69 -18.11 15.14
C ASP A 486 11.58 -19.30 15.55
N LYS A 487 12.33 -19.88 14.60
CA LYS A 487 13.31 -20.93 14.90
C LYS A 487 14.47 -20.36 15.72
N ALA A 488 14.58 -20.81 16.96
CA ALA A 488 15.61 -20.37 17.91
C ALA A 488 17.04 -20.45 17.35
N GLY A 489 17.77 -19.33 17.41
CA GLY A 489 19.14 -19.19 16.89
C GLY A 489 19.22 -19.01 15.36
N SER A 490 18.08 -18.85 14.70
CA SER A 490 17.96 -18.61 13.26
C SER A 490 16.75 -17.73 12.94
N GLU A 491 16.35 -16.88 13.89
CA GLU A 491 15.21 -15.99 13.78
C GLU A 491 15.37 -15.01 12.62
N LEU A 492 14.30 -14.79 11.86
CA LEU A 492 14.32 -13.92 10.68
C LEU A 492 12.99 -13.19 10.52
N VAL A 493 13.06 -11.90 10.20
CA VAL A 493 11.94 -11.17 9.61
C VAL A 493 12.26 -10.93 8.14
N ASN A 494 11.54 -11.60 7.24
CA ASN A 494 11.66 -11.39 5.80
C ASN A 494 10.60 -10.40 5.31
N PHE A 495 11.03 -9.35 4.62
CA PHE A 495 10.14 -8.42 3.94
C PHE A 495 10.51 -8.35 2.46
N GLN A 496 9.63 -8.86 1.60
CA GLN A 496 9.81 -8.89 0.16
C GLN A 496 8.77 -8.01 -0.53
N ALA A 497 9.25 -7.10 -1.39
CA ALA A 497 8.42 -6.40 -2.37
C ALA A 497 8.71 -6.98 -3.77
N GLN A 498 7.68 -7.40 -4.51
CA GLN A 498 7.81 -7.95 -5.86
C GLN A 498 8.32 -6.92 -6.88
N LYS A 499 8.05 -5.63 -6.63
CA LYS A 499 8.42 -4.52 -7.52
C LYS A 499 8.84 -3.30 -6.71
N ASP A 500 7.94 -2.32 -6.56
CA ASP A 500 8.26 -1.04 -5.91
C ASP A 500 7.99 -1.14 -4.40
N HIS A 501 8.94 -0.68 -3.57
CA HIS A 501 8.75 -0.48 -2.13
C HIS A 501 8.82 1.02 -1.81
N HIS A 502 7.69 1.60 -1.40
CA HIS A 502 7.61 2.99 -0.96
C HIS A 502 7.44 3.05 0.56
N LEU A 503 8.41 3.67 1.24
CA LEU A 503 8.42 3.84 2.69
C LEU A 503 8.31 5.33 3.04
N LEU A 504 7.21 5.74 3.65
CA LEU A 504 6.97 7.10 4.13
C LEU A 504 6.91 7.12 5.66
N ILE A 505 7.84 7.81 6.30
CA ILE A 505 7.82 8.10 7.74
C ILE A 505 7.61 9.60 7.92
N LYS A 506 6.54 9.98 8.64
CA LYS A 506 6.13 11.38 8.79
C LYS A 506 6.84 12.15 9.91
N HIS A 507 7.56 11.45 10.77
CA HIS A 507 8.32 12.04 11.88
C HIS A 507 9.69 11.37 11.96
N ASP A 508 9.95 10.57 13.00
CA ASP A 508 11.27 9.97 13.21
C ASP A 508 11.34 8.52 12.74
N ARG A 509 12.48 8.16 12.14
CA ARG A 509 12.87 6.77 11.87
C ARG A 509 14.10 6.44 12.70
N ASN A 510 13.94 5.58 13.69
CA ASN A 510 15.06 5.00 14.43
C ASN A 510 15.38 3.60 13.87
N LYS A 511 16.65 3.30 13.64
CA LYS A 511 17.13 1.98 13.23
C LYS A 511 18.36 1.62 14.07
N THR A 512 18.31 0.48 14.76
CA THR A 512 19.44 -0.06 15.52
C THR A 512 19.75 -1.45 15.00
N VAL A 513 21.01 -1.68 14.62
CA VAL A 513 21.54 -2.98 14.21
C VAL A 513 22.71 -3.29 15.12
N GLN A 514 22.64 -4.37 15.89
CA GLN A 514 23.64 -4.70 16.93
C GLN A 514 24.86 -5.46 16.39
N HIS A 515 24.79 -5.94 15.15
CA HIS A 515 25.88 -6.62 14.47
C HIS A 515 26.10 -5.96 13.10
N ASP A 516 25.90 -6.68 11.99
CA ASP A 516 26.23 -6.18 10.66
C ASP A 516 25.01 -5.64 9.90
N GLN A 517 25.23 -4.59 9.11
CA GLN A 517 24.31 -4.12 8.07
C GLN A 517 25.03 -4.13 6.72
N SER A 518 24.38 -4.69 5.70
CA SER A 518 24.84 -4.66 4.32
C SER A 518 23.72 -4.18 3.41
N ASP A 519 23.97 -3.12 2.65
CA ASP A 519 23.05 -2.59 1.64
C ASP A 519 23.69 -2.75 0.25
N ARG A 520 22.93 -3.26 -0.72
CA ARG A 520 23.37 -3.40 -2.12
C ARG A 520 22.33 -2.76 -3.05
N ILE A 521 22.79 -1.83 -3.89
CA ILE A 521 21.99 -1.16 -4.91
C ILE A 521 22.69 -1.40 -6.25
N ASP A 522 22.02 -2.09 -7.17
CA ASP A 522 22.63 -2.51 -8.44
C ASP A 522 22.67 -1.39 -9.52
N HIS A 523 21.91 -0.32 -9.34
CA HIS A 523 21.86 0.81 -10.29
C HIS A 523 22.19 2.14 -9.59
N ASP A 524 21.18 2.97 -9.28
CA ASP A 524 21.40 4.31 -8.70
C ASP A 524 20.93 4.40 -7.25
N ALA A 525 21.73 5.08 -6.43
CA ALA A 525 21.35 5.52 -5.10
C ALA A 525 21.46 7.06 -5.01
N LYS A 526 20.41 7.72 -4.50
CA LYS A 526 20.40 9.16 -4.20
C LYS A 526 20.15 9.36 -2.71
N HIS A 527 21.08 10.02 -2.03
CA HIS A 527 20.94 10.42 -0.63
C HIS A 527 20.86 11.95 -0.54
N SER A 528 19.88 12.48 0.17
CA SER A 528 19.69 13.93 0.35
C SER A 528 19.25 14.21 1.77
N VAL A 529 19.93 15.14 2.43
CA VAL A 529 19.70 15.55 3.82
C VAL A 529 19.47 17.06 3.84
N GLY A 530 18.34 17.51 4.38
CA GLY A 530 17.90 18.91 4.28
C GLY A 530 18.55 19.87 5.29
N HIS A 531 19.10 19.36 6.40
CA HIS A 531 19.79 20.14 7.42
C HIS A 531 21.22 19.61 7.61
N ASN A 532 21.41 18.71 8.58
CA ASN A 532 22.73 18.22 8.97
C ASN A 532 22.83 16.72 8.73
N LEU A 533 23.93 16.28 8.12
CA LEU A 533 24.38 14.89 8.12
C LEU A 533 25.59 14.81 9.06
N ASP A 534 25.49 14.00 10.11
CA ASP A 534 26.59 13.67 11.01
C ASP A 534 26.95 12.19 10.80
N GLU A 535 28.22 11.90 10.60
CA GLU A 535 28.71 10.55 10.29
C GLU A 535 29.97 10.26 11.14
N ASP A 536 29.83 9.37 12.12
CA ASP A 536 30.92 8.89 12.96
C ASP A 536 31.32 7.47 12.57
N VAL A 537 32.62 7.25 12.33
CA VAL A 537 33.19 5.96 11.92
C VAL A 537 34.37 5.63 12.83
N GLY A 538 34.16 4.69 13.76
CA GLY A 538 35.13 4.39 14.82
C GLY A 538 36.42 3.66 14.39
N ASN A 539 36.54 3.19 13.15
CA ASN A 539 37.74 2.52 12.65
C ASN A 539 38.11 3.02 11.25
N ASN A 540 37.74 2.28 10.19
CA ASN A 540 38.12 2.61 8.81
C ASN A 540 36.90 3.01 7.97
N LYS A 541 37.01 4.12 7.25
CA LYS A 541 36.12 4.49 6.13
C LYS A 541 36.89 4.33 4.81
N THR A 542 36.42 3.48 3.91
CA THR A 542 36.98 3.32 2.57
C THR A 542 35.97 3.76 1.52
N VAL A 543 36.36 4.69 0.65
CA VAL A 543 35.53 5.18 -0.46
C VAL A 543 36.24 4.86 -1.77
N LYS A 544 35.56 4.14 -2.68
CA LYS A 544 36.05 3.85 -4.03
C LYS A 544 35.07 4.39 -5.06
N VAL A 545 35.51 5.36 -5.86
CA VAL A 545 34.72 5.97 -6.94
C VAL A 545 35.30 5.56 -8.28
N GLY A 546 34.46 5.01 -9.18
CA GLY A 546 34.93 4.44 -10.45
C GLY A 546 35.16 5.44 -11.58
N VAL A 547 34.51 6.62 -11.53
CA VAL A 547 34.61 7.64 -12.59
C VAL A 547 34.96 9.01 -12.00
N ASN A 548 33.96 9.76 -11.51
CA ASN A 548 34.15 11.12 -11.02
C ASN A 548 33.57 11.30 -9.62
N GLN A 549 34.28 12.03 -8.76
CA GLN A 549 33.76 12.59 -7.52
C GLN A 549 33.74 14.12 -7.64
N THR A 550 32.62 14.75 -7.30
CA THR A 550 32.48 16.22 -7.26
C THR A 550 31.96 16.63 -5.89
N THR A 551 32.68 17.54 -5.23
CA THR A 551 32.31 18.08 -3.91
C THR A 551 32.15 19.60 -4.03
N ASN A 552 30.97 20.12 -3.67
CA ASN A 552 30.70 21.57 -3.63
C ASN A 552 30.40 21.98 -2.19
N ILE A 553 31.17 22.92 -1.64
CA ILE A 553 31.09 23.35 -0.24
C ILE A 553 30.72 24.83 -0.21
N GLY A 554 29.59 25.17 0.42
CA GLY A 554 29.03 26.52 0.38
C GLY A 554 29.68 27.53 1.34
N SER A 555 30.36 27.06 2.40
CA SER A 555 31.01 27.91 3.38
C SER A 555 32.42 27.41 3.70
N ASN A 556 32.59 26.53 4.68
CA ASN A 556 33.91 26.08 5.14
C ASN A 556 34.08 24.57 4.93
N ASP A 557 35.27 24.18 4.48
CA ASP A 557 35.79 22.82 4.56
C ASP A 557 36.89 22.81 5.64
N THR A 558 36.88 21.84 6.55
CA THR A 558 37.89 21.72 7.61
C THR A 558 38.30 20.27 7.75
N GLU A 559 39.53 19.97 7.35
CA GLU A 559 40.12 18.64 7.41
C GLU A 559 41.21 18.64 8.50
N THR A 560 41.16 17.69 9.45
CA THR A 560 42.22 17.45 10.42
C THR A 560 42.68 16.01 10.30
N VAL A 561 43.97 15.79 10.02
CA VAL A 561 44.57 14.46 9.87
C VAL A 561 45.60 14.25 10.97
N GLY A 562 45.40 13.26 11.84
CA GLY A 562 46.23 13.06 13.03
C GLY A 562 47.64 12.49 12.78
N ALA A 563 47.91 11.96 11.59
CA ALA A 563 49.22 11.40 11.22
C ALA A 563 49.64 11.83 9.80
N ASN A 564 49.35 11.00 8.79
CA ASN A 564 49.81 11.23 7.43
C ASN A 564 48.63 11.51 6.49
N ARG A 565 48.71 12.58 5.71
CA ARG A 565 47.87 12.82 4.53
C ARG A 565 48.74 12.65 3.29
N SER A 566 48.33 11.76 2.37
CA SER A 566 49.03 11.52 1.10
C SER A 566 48.07 11.77 -0.07
N LEU A 567 48.45 12.69 -0.95
CA LEU A 567 47.71 13.00 -2.18
C LEU A 567 48.56 12.62 -3.40
N THR A 568 47.98 11.93 -4.38
CA THR A 568 48.64 11.61 -5.64
C THR A 568 47.71 11.94 -6.79
N VAL A 569 48.12 12.87 -7.65
CA VAL A 569 47.38 13.28 -8.85
C VAL A 569 48.20 12.89 -10.08
N GLN A 570 47.64 12.07 -10.97
CA GLN A 570 48.40 11.50 -12.10
C GLN A 570 48.56 12.46 -13.29
N ALA A 571 47.65 13.43 -13.44
CA ALA A 571 47.65 14.37 -14.56
C ALA A 571 47.87 15.81 -14.09
N ASN A 572 46.80 16.53 -13.78
CA ASN A 572 46.86 17.95 -13.42
C ASN A 572 46.14 18.19 -12.09
N GLU A 573 46.77 18.98 -11.23
CA GLU A 573 46.14 19.61 -10.07
C GLU A 573 46.12 21.13 -10.30
N THR A 574 44.95 21.76 -10.14
CA THR A 574 44.78 23.21 -10.25
C THR A 574 44.19 23.74 -8.96
N ILE A 575 44.94 24.61 -8.27
CA ILE A 575 44.49 25.30 -7.06
C ILE A 575 44.25 26.77 -7.39
N HIS A 576 43.03 27.27 -7.17
CA HIS A 576 42.68 28.68 -7.39
C HIS A 576 42.16 29.28 -6.07
N VAL A 577 42.87 30.29 -5.55
CA VAL A 577 42.54 30.98 -4.30
C VAL A 577 42.31 32.46 -4.58
N VAL A 578 41.12 32.98 -4.22
CA VAL A 578 40.70 34.35 -4.59
C VAL A 578 41.26 35.43 -3.66
N ALA A 579 41.38 35.14 -2.35
CA ALA A 579 41.79 36.12 -1.34
C ALA A 579 43.20 35.84 -0.81
N ASN A 580 43.32 34.85 0.07
CA ASN A 580 44.59 34.52 0.74
C ASN A 580 44.79 33.01 0.83
N SER A 581 46.01 32.56 0.59
CA SER A 581 46.51 31.23 0.95
C SER A 581 47.58 31.40 2.03
N THR A 582 47.55 30.58 3.08
CA THR A 582 48.54 30.60 4.17
C THR A 582 48.98 29.18 4.45
N GLU A 583 50.28 28.93 4.39
CA GLU A 583 50.90 27.63 4.66
C GLU A 583 51.88 27.81 5.82
N ASN A 584 51.61 27.14 6.95
CA ASN A 584 52.48 27.13 8.12
C ASN A 584 53.10 25.72 8.24
N ILE A 585 54.43 25.65 8.28
CA ILE A 585 55.17 24.39 8.33
C ILE A 585 56.20 24.49 9.45
N ASP A 586 56.01 23.69 10.50
CA ASP A 586 56.82 23.80 11.73
C ASP A 586 58.23 23.21 11.61
N ALA A 587 58.46 22.31 10.64
CA ALA A 587 59.73 21.63 10.45
C ALA A 587 60.31 21.83 9.04
N ASN A 588 60.00 20.94 8.10
CA ASN A 588 60.61 20.93 6.78
C ASN A 588 59.55 21.06 5.67
N HIS A 589 59.74 22.03 4.77
CA HIS A 589 59.07 22.09 3.48
C HIS A 589 60.07 21.70 2.39
N SER A 590 59.78 20.62 1.65
CA SER A 590 60.61 20.17 0.53
C SER A 590 59.79 20.17 -0.75
N GLN A 591 60.13 21.05 -1.68
CA GLN A 591 59.51 21.13 -3.00
C GLN A 591 60.50 20.69 -4.07
N THR A 592 60.10 19.74 -4.92
CA THR A 592 60.89 19.30 -6.08
C THR A 592 60.08 19.55 -7.34
N VAL A 593 60.64 20.28 -8.30
CA VAL A 593 60.00 20.58 -9.59
C VAL A 593 60.84 19.96 -10.71
N GLY A 594 60.25 19.05 -11.49
CA GLY A 594 61.01 18.22 -12.43
C GLY A 594 61.47 18.92 -13.72
N LEU A 595 60.85 20.04 -14.11
CA LEU A 595 61.20 20.77 -15.35
C LEU A 595 61.32 22.27 -15.12
N VAL A 596 60.20 22.96 -14.88
CA VAL A 596 60.14 24.42 -14.78
C VAL A 596 59.29 24.83 -13.59
N GLN A 597 59.86 25.66 -12.71
CA GLN A 597 59.11 26.40 -11.71
C GLN A 597 59.02 27.86 -12.14
N THR A 598 57.81 28.35 -12.41
CA THR A 598 57.55 29.77 -12.70
C THR A 598 56.87 30.41 -11.50
N VAL A 599 57.47 31.46 -10.95
CA VAL A 599 56.88 32.28 -9.87
C VAL A 599 56.69 33.70 -10.37
N THR A 600 55.44 34.11 -10.56
CA THR A 600 55.07 35.48 -10.95
C THR A 600 54.44 36.19 -9.77
N VAL A 601 54.96 37.36 -9.40
CA VAL A 601 54.45 38.16 -8.27
C VAL A 601 54.05 39.54 -8.79
N GLY A 602 52.77 39.91 -8.63
CA GLY A 602 52.22 41.13 -9.22
C GLY A 602 52.53 42.44 -8.48
N ALA A 603 52.85 42.37 -7.19
CA ALA A 603 53.14 43.55 -6.36
C ALA A 603 54.51 43.47 -5.67
N ALA A 604 54.64 42.60 -4.66
CA ALA A 604 55.87 42.45 -3.88
C ALA A 604 56.06 41.00 -3.44
N ARG A 605 57.30 40.52 -3.55
CA ARG A 605 57.77 39.28 -2.92
C ARG A 605 58.69 39.66 -1.75
N VAL A 606 58.42 39.13 -0.56
CA VAL A 606 59.24 39.33 0.64
C VAL A 606 59.70 37.96 1.12
N ASP A 607 60.99 37.67 1.01
CA ASP A 607 61.62 36.50 1.62
C ASP A 607 62.32 36.95 2.91
N THR A 608 61.96 36.37 4.06
CA THR A 608 62.64 36.59 5.34
C THR A 608 63.28 35.30 5.80
N VAL A 609 64.60 35.29 5.99
CA VAL A 609 65.34 34.10 6.41
C VAL A 609 66.00 34.37 7.77
N GLY A 610 65.61 33.60 8.79
CA GLY A 610 66.03 33.84 10.18
C GLY A 610 67.44 33.37 10.55
N ALA A 611 68.06 32.52 9.74
CA ALA A 611 69.41 31.98 10.01
C ALA A 611 70.33 32.02 8.78
N ALA A 612 70.12 31.12 7.81
CA ALA A 612 70.97 31.02 6.63
C ALA A 612 70.12 30.74 5.37
N GLU A 613 70.34 31.53 4.32
CA GLU A 613 69.86 31.24 2.97
C GLU A 613 71.02 30.69 2.14
N ALA A 614 70.86 29.49 1.58
CA ALA A 614 71.81 28.92 0.62
C ALA A 614 71.12 28.79 -0.74
N ARG A 615 71.62 29.52 -1.74
CA ARG A 615 71.19 29.40 -3.13
C ARG A 615 72.33 28.85 -3.98
N THR A 616 72.18 27.63 -4.47
CA THR A 616 73.12 26.98 -5.39
C THR A 616 72.50 26.94 -6.78
N VAL A 617 73.18 27.51 -7.77
CA VAL A 617 72.75 27.48 -9.17
C VAL A 617 73.79 26.68 -9.96
N GLY A 618 73.38 25.56 -10.57
CA GLY A 618 74.28 24.65 -11.29
C GLY A 618 74.70 25.14 -12.69
N ALA A 619 74.10 26.23 -13.18
CA ALA A 619 74.37 26.85 -14.48
C ALA A 619 74.31 28.38 -14.35
N ALA A 620 73.98 29.12 -15.41
CA ALA A 620 73.92 30.57 -15.38
C ALA A 620 72.80 31.10 -14.47
N GLN A 621 73.15 32.01 -13.55
CA GLN A 621 72.17 32.84 -12.84
C GLN A 621 72.15 34.24 -13.46
N VAL A 622 71.01 34.64 -14.04
CA VAL A 622 70.79 35.98 -14.60
C VAL A 622 69.86 36.77 -13.68
N ASN A 623 70.34 37.88 -13.13
CA ASN A 623 69.54 38.81 -12.34
C ASN A 623 69.39 40.13 -13.11
N THR A 624 68.22 40.38 -13.70
CA THR A 624 67.91 41.66 -14.34
C THR A 624 67.15 42.55 -13.35
N ILE A 625 67.72 43.69 -12.97
CA ILE A 625 67.08 44.65 -12.06
C ILE A 625 66.64 45.89 -12.84
N GLY A 626 65.32 46.14 -12.89
CA GLY A 626 64.75 47.21 -13.72
C GLY A 626 64.84 48.63 -13.15
N ALA A 627 65.18 48.80 -11.87
CA ALA A 627 65.27 50.11 -11.23
C ALA A 627 66.48 50.25 -10.29
N THR A 628 66.37 49.78 -9.04
CA THR A 628 67.43 49.95 -8.03
C THR A 628 67.70 48.62 -7.35
N ARG A 629 68.99 48.27 -7.23
CA ARG A 629 69.45 47.17 -6.39
C ARG A 629 70.22 47.75 -5.20
N THR A 630 69.68 47.62 -4.00
CA THR A 630 70.38 47.97 -2.75
C THR A 630 70.88 46.70 -2.09
N VAL A 631 72.16 46.67 -1.71
CA VAL A 631 72.75 45.60 -0.90
C VAL A 631 73.33 46.24 0.35
N SER A 632 72.79 45.87 1.52
CA SER A 632 73.33 46.24 2.83
C SER A 632 73.84 44.98 3.53
N VAL A 633 75.09 45.01 4.01
CA VAL A 633 75.72 43.88 4.69
C VAL A 633 76.15 44.33 6.08
N GLY A 634 75.63 43.67 7.12
CA GLY A 634 75.76 44.15 8.51
C GLY A 634 77.07 43.81 9.22
N ILE A 635 77.84 42.81 8.74
CA ILE A 635 79.12 42.41 9.36
C ILE A 635 80.23 42.36 8.32
N SER A 636 80.16 41.43 7.37
CA SER A 636 81.20 41.25 6.36
C SER A 636 80.62 40.72 5.05
N GLN A 637 81.05 41.30 3.93
CA GLN A 637 80.80 40.75 2.59
C GLN A 637 82.12 40.22 2.02
N SER A 638 82.13 38.98 1.55
CA SER A 638 83.25 38.42 0.79
C SER A 638 82.80 38.17 -0.64
N HIS A 639 83.63 38.57 -1.60
CA HIS A 639 83.43 38.27 -3.01
C HIS A 639 84.66 37.51 -3.51
N SER A 640 84.48 36.23 -3.81
CA SER A 640 85.52 35.36 -4.34
C SER A 640 85.16 34.96 -5.76
N ILE A 641 86.03 35.28 -6.71
CA ILE A 641 85.79 35.08 -8.14
C ILE A 641 86.89 34.17 -8.67
N GLY A 642 86.49 33.03 -9.24
CA GLY A 642 87.42 31.96 -9.60
C GLY A 642 88.18 32.15 -10.92
N ALA A 643 87.73 33.03 -11.82
CA ALA A 643 88.34 33.22 -13.14
C ALA A 643 88.54 34.71 -13.50
N ALA A 644 87.47 35.43 -13.83
CA ALA A 644 87.54 36.83 -14.25
C ALA A 644 86.38 37.62 -13.66
N ASP A 645 86.68 38.83 -13.19
CA ASP A 645 85.71 39.83 -12.78
C ASP A 645 85.80 41.04 -13.71
N SER A 646 84.66 41.60 -14.10
CA SER A 646 84.59 42.78 -14.96
C SER A 646 83.48 43.70 -14.49
N TRP A 647 83.85 44.92 -14.12
CA TRP A 647 82.93 45.98 -13.72
C TRP A 647 82.94 47.07 -14.78
N ASP A 648 81.82 47.25 -15.47
CA ASP A 648 81.60 48.38 -16.38
C ASP A 648 80.64 49.37 -15.72
N ILE A 649 81.13 50.59 -15.44
CA ILE A 649 80.41 51.62 -14.68
C ILE A 649 80.21 52.82 -15.62
N GLY A 650 79.00 52.94 -16.17
CA GLY A 650 78.70 53.92 -17.23
C GLY A 650 78.63 55.40 -16.81
N ALA A 651 78.75 55.73 -15.52
CA ALA A 651 78.64 57.11 -15.04
C ALA A 651 79.70 57.47 -13.97
N SER A 652 79.37 57.40 -12.68
CA SER A 652 80.29 57.72 -11.59
C SER A 652 80.42 56.54 -10.64
N GLN A 653 81.65 56.29 -10.20
CA GLN A 653 81.95 55.43 -9.08
C GLN A 653 82.45 56.29 -7.92
N SER A 654 81.85 56.13 -6.74
CA SER A 654 82.34 56.72 -5.49
C SER A 654 82.70 55.58 -4.54
N VAL A 655 83.93 55.59 -4.03
CA VAL A 655 84.43 54.62 -3.04
C VAL A 655 84.89 55.40 -1.82
N GLN A 656 84.22 55.21 -0.69
CA GLN A 656 84.60 55.79 0.59
C GLN A 656 85.01 54.66 1.54
N ILE A 657 86.24 54.73 2.04
CA ILE A 657 86.81 53.75 2.97
C ILE A 657 87.14 54.52 4.25
N ALA A 658 86.52 54.13 5.36
CA ALA A 658 86.58 54.88 6.62
C ALA A 658 87.76 54.50 7.53
N ALA A 659 88.40 53.37 7.27
CA ALA A 659 89.57 52.88 8.01
C ALA A 659 90.69 52.56 7.00
N ASP A 660 91.24 51.35 7.03
CA ASP A 660 92.38 50.99 6.18
C ASP A 660 91.94 50.47 4.80
N GLN A 661 92.62 50.94 3.76
CA GLN A 661 92.57 50.32 2.43
C GLN A 661 93.89 49.60 2.15
N GLY A 662 93.83 48.27 2.05
CA GLY A 662 94.96 47.45 1.60
C GLY A 662 94.78 47.00 0.15
N ILE A 663 95.66 47.41 -0.75
CA ILE A 663 95.71 46.90 -2.13
C ILE A 663 96.97 46.05 -2.29
N LYS A 664 96.80 44.75 -2.50
CA LYS A 664 97.89 43.82 -2.83
C LYS A 664 97.67 43.26 -4.23
N ILE A 665 98.55 43.63 -5.15
CA ILE A 665 98.49 43.17 -6.54
C ILE A 665 99.65 42.20 -6.76
N GLY A 666 99.35 40.96 -7.12
CA GLY A 666 100.36 39.92 -7.36
C GLY A 666 101.06 40.02 -8.73
N GLY A 667 100.49 40.79 -9.65
CA GLY A 667 101.02 41.05 -11.00
C GLY A 667 101.31 42.53 -11.24
N ALA A 668 101.29 42.95 -12.50
CA ALA A 668 101.47 44.36 -12.85
C ALA A 668 100.22 45.20 -12.51
N GLN A 669 100.43 46.38 -11.94
CA GLN A 669 99.40 47.41 -11.81
C GLN A 669 99.62 48.47 -12.89
N ASN A 670 98.62 48.69 -13.76
CA ASN A 670 98.63 49.77 -14.73
C ASN A 670 97.55 50.80 -14.36
N SER A 671 97.95 52.07 -14.24
CA SER A 671 97.03 53.17 -13.92
C SER A 671 97.13 54.23 -15.01
N GLU A 672 96.06 54.39 -15.79
CA GLU A 672 95.95 55.43 -16.82
C GLU A 672 94.95 56.50 -16.37
N ILE A 673 95.42 57.73 -16.20
CA ILE A 673 94.61 58.87 -15.75
C ILE A 673 94.66 59.93 -16.85
N ALA A 674 93.61 59.99 -17.67
CA ALA A 674 93.60 60.78 -18.91
C ALA A 674 93.59 62.31 -18.69
N LYS A 675 93.23 62.79 -17.50
CA LYS A 675 93.14 64.23 -17.19
C LYS A 675 94.04 64.63 -16.03
N THR A 676 93.47 64.68 -14.83
CA THR A 676 94.14 65.27 -13.66
C THR A 676 94.27 64.22 -12.57
N TRP A 677 95.48 64.05 -12.06
CA TRP A 677 95.76 63.28 -10.85
C TRP A 677 96.20 64.23 -9.75
N ILE A 678 95.48 64.23 -8.63
CA ILE A 678 95.81 65.01 -7.43
C ILE A 678 96.00 64.03 -6.29
N VAL A 679 97.17 64.09 -5.65
CA VAL A 679 97.46 63.35 -4.42
C VAL A 679 97.73 64.37 -3.32
N LYS A 680 97.00 64.25 -2.21
CA LYS A 680 97.22 65.04 -0.99
C LYS A 680 97.48 64.06 0.14
N VAL A 681 98.72 64.03 0.64
CA VAL A 681 99.12 63.20 1.79
C VAL A 681 99.18 64.11 3.02
N GLY A 682 98.51 63.70 4.10
CA GLY A 682 98.36 64.52 5.31
C GLY A 682 99.53 64.42 6.30
N GLU A 683 100.22 63.28 6.32
CA GLU A 683 101.41 63.02 7.14
C GLU A 683 102.57 62.60 6.24
N ASP A 684 103.06 61.36 6.35
CA ASP A 684 104.23 60.89 5.62
C ASP A 684 103.87 60.23 4.28
N ASN A 685 104.61 60.58 3.22
CA ASN A 685 104.62 59.83 1.97
C ASN A 685 105.96 59.08 1.84
N SER A 686 105.96 57.77 2.12
CA SER A 686 107.13 56.91 1.98
C SER A 686 107.05 56.09 0.70
N THR A 687 108.02 56.26 -0.19
CA THR A 687 108.14 55.48 -1.42
C THR A 687 109.43 54.68 -1.39
N GLN A 688 109.32 53.34 -1.30
CA GLN A 688 110.46 52.44 -1.39
C GLN A 688 110.41 51.68 -2.72
N ILE A 689 111.38 51.94 -3.60
CA ILE A 689 111.52 51.26 -4.90
C ILE A 689 112.78 50.41 -4.84
N SER A 690 112.62 49.09 -4.88
CA SER A 690 113.75 48.15 -4.86
C SER A 690 114.40 47.98 -6.25
N GLY A 691 113.67 48.34 -7.31
CA GLY A 691 114.14 48.33 -8.70
C GLY A 691 114.53 49.72 -9.21
N ALA A 692 114.47 49.92 -10.52
CA ALA A 692 114.72 51.21 -11.12
C ALA A 692 113.54 52.18 -10.89
N HIS A 693 113.84 53.44 -10.56
CA HIS A 693 112.88 54.53 -10.60
C HIS A 693 113.23 55.44 -11.78
N GLU A 694 112.37 55.47 -12.80
CA GLU A 694 112.50 56.36 -13.95
C GLU A 694 111.46 57.48 -13.85
N LEU A 695 111.92 58.71 -13.69
CA LEU A 695 111.07 59.90 -13.68
C LEU A 695 111.32 60.73 -14.93
N LYS A 696 110.38 60.68 -15.87
CA LYS A 696 110.44 61.46 -17.12
C LYS A 696 109.44 62.61 -17.08
N ILE A 697 109.95 63.83 -16.90
CA ILE A 697 109.12 65.04 -16.86
C ILE A 697 109.23 65.78 -18.18
N GLY A 698 108.12 65.84 -18.94
CA GLY A 698 108.12 66.41 -20.30
C GLY A 698 108.16 67.93 -20.37
N LYS A 699 107.93 68.64 -19.26
CA LYS A 699 107.95 70.12 -19.20
C LYS A 699 108.89 70.62 -18.10
N LYS A 700 108.35 71.03 -16.95
CA LYS A 700 109.11 71.63 -15.85
C LYS A 700 109.05 70.70 -14.64
N SER A 701 110.21 70.44 -14.04
CA SER A 701 110.32 69.91 -12.69
C SER A 701 110.74 71.04 -11.75
N LEU A 702 110.07 71.18 -10.61
CA LEU A 702 110.48 72.08 -9.53
C LEU A 702 110.49 71.24 -8.25
N ILE A 703 111.67 71.12 -7.65
CA ILE A 703 111.82 70.55 -6.30
C ILE A 703 112.14 71.73 -5.38
N GLN A 704 111.23 72.04 -4.48
CA GLN A 704 111.41 73.05 -3.44
C GLN A 704 111.44 72.33 -2.11
N VAL A 705 112.57 72.42 -1.40
CA VAL A 705 112.77 71.83 -0.08
C VAL A 705 112.84 72.98 0.92
N GLY A 706 112.02 72.92 1.98
CA GLY A 706 111.88 74.01 2.96
C GLY A 706 113.00 74.04 4.00
N GLU A 707 113.60 72.88 4.29
CA GLU A 707 114.72 72.73 5.24
C GLU A 707 115.90 72.05 4.55
N ASP A 708 116.38 70.91 5.04
CA ASP A 708 117.57 70.24 4.50
C ASP A 708 117.24 69.37 3.27
N SER A 709 118.07 69.50 2.24
CA SER A 709 118.05 68.60 1.08
C SER A 709 119.38 67.83 1.01
N GLY A 710 119.29 66.50 1.12
CA GLY A 710 120.43 65.60 1.02
C GLY A 710 120.37 64.75 -0.25
N ILE A 711 121.43 64.80 -1.07
CA ILE A 711 121.62 63.87 -2.19
C ILE A 711 122.89 63.06 -1.89
N SER A 712 122.70 61.79 -1.51
CA SER A 712 123.78 60.83 -1.33
C SER A 712 123.77 59.83 -2.48
N VAL A 713 124.88 59.73 -3.22
CA VAL A 713 125.00 58.82 -4.37
C VAL A 713 126.17 57.88 -4.12
N GLY A 714 125.87 56.57 -4.08
CA GLY A 714 126.88 55.55 -3.74
C GLY A 714 127.92 55.25 -4.82
N LYS A 715 127.72 55.74 -6.05
CA LYS A 715 128.69 55.63 -7.15
C LYS A 715 128.93 56.99 -7.81
N THR A 716 128.34 57.25 -8.96
CA THR A 716 128.59 58.46 -9.73
C THR A 716 127.35 59.35 -9.70
N LEU A 717 127.49 60.57 -9.20
CA LEU A 717 126.53 61.63 -9.45
C LEU A 717 126.97 62.40 -10.70
N THR A 718 126.23 62.21 -11.79
CA THR A 718 126.43 63.00 -13.01
C THR A 718 125.44 64.15 -13.02
N LEU A 719 125.93 65.38 -12.91
CA LEU A 719 125.16 66.58 -13.24
C LEU A 719 125.58 66.99 -14.65
N GLU A 720 124.68 66.82 -15.61
CA GLU A 720 124.90 67.21 -17.00
C GLU A 720 123.87 68.27 -17.40
N ALA A 721 124.37 69.43 -17.80
CA ALA A 721 123.56 70.46 -18.43
C ALA A 721 124.21 70.84 -19.76
N LYS A 722 123.40 71.03 -20.81
CA LYS A 722 123.92 71.26 -22.17
C LYS A 722 124.52 72.66 -22.39
N ASP A 723 124.14 73.64 -21.58
CA ASP A 723 124.66 75.01 -21.70
C ASP A 723 125.55 75.42 -20.52
N GLU A 724 125.06 75.31 -19.29
CA GLU A 724 125.75 75.83 -18.12
C GLU A 724 125.38 75.04 -16.85
N ILE A 725 126.39 74.74 -16.04
CA ILE A 725 126.22 74.31 -14.66
C ILE A 725 126.75 75.41 -13.75
N GLN A 726 125.87 75.99 -12.92
CA GLN A 726 126.26 76.90 -11.85
C GLN A 726 126.06 76.24 -10.49
N LEU A 727 127.14 76.14 -9.73
CA LEU A 727 127.07 75.88 -8.30
C LEU A 727 127.19 77.23 -7.59
N LYS A 728 126.06 77.75 -7.12
CA LYS A 728 125.97 79.07 -6.49
C LYS A 728 125.65 78.93 -5.01
N CYS A 729 126.49 79.53 -4.18
CA CYS A 729 126.23 79.70 -2.75
C CYS A 729 126.44 81.18 -2.40
N GLY A 730 125.33 81.91 -2.23
CA GLY A 730 125.37 83.37 -2.09
C GLY A 730 126.03 84.05 -3.30
N ASP A 731 127.04 84.89 -3.04
CA ASP A 731 127.81 85.60 -4.07
C ASP A 731 128.99 84.79 -4.64
N ALA A 732 129.30 83.63 -4.05
CA ALA A 732 130.33 82.71 -4.56
C ALA A 732 129.71 81.79 -5.63
N VAL A 733 130.39 81.68 -6.77
CA VAL A 733 129.96 80.79 -7.84
C VAL A 733 131.12 80.03 -8.45
N ILE A 734 130.89 78.74 -8.68
CA ILE A 734 131.67 77.94 -9.60
C ILE A 734 130.79 77.73 -10.83
N THR A 735 131.21 78.31 -11.93
CA THR A 735 130.51 78.19 -13.20
C THR A 735 131.32 77.32 -14.13
N MET A 736 130.69 76.26 -14.63
CA MET A 736 131.20 75.41 -15.71
C MET A 736 130.34 75.64 -16.94
N LYS A 737 130.94 76.19 -18.00
CA LYS A 737 130.25 76.43 -19.27
C LYS A 737 130.58 75.36 -20.29
N LYS A 738 129.70 75.18 -21.28
CA LYS A 738 129.89 74.18 -22.34
C LYS A 738 131.19 74.30 -23.16
N ASN A 739 131.81 75.48 -23.23
CA ASN A 739 133.06 75.68 -23.97
C ASN A 739 134.33 75.26 -23.18
N GLY A 740 134.17 74.70 -21.98
CA GLY A 740 135.27 74.27 -21.12
C GLY A 740 135.83 75.37 -20.21
N GLU A 741 135.28 76.58 -20.26
CA GLU A 741 135.64 77.65 -19.33
C GLU A 741 135.11 77.30 -17.92
N ILE A 742 136.04 77.23 -16.96
CA ILE A 742 135.71 77.14 -15.54
C ILE A 742 136.07 78.47 -14.89
N VAL A 743 135.06 79.18 -14.41
CA VAL A 743 135.23 80.43 -13.68
C VAL A 743 134.94 80.17 -12.21
N ILE A 744 135.97 80.34 -11.39
CA ILE A 744 135.83 80.34 -9.93
C ILE A 744 135.86 81.80 -9.49
N LYS A 745 134.72 82.29 -8.98
CA LYS A 745 134.57 83.67 -8.50
C LYS A 745 134.21 83.67 -7.03
N GLY A 746 135.06 84.28 -6.22
CA GLY A 746 134.85 84.48 -4.78
C GLY A 746 135.59 85.72 -4.28
N LYS A 747 135.14 86.29 -3.15
CA LYS A 747 135.74 87.49 -2.54
C LYS A 747 137.19 87.24 -2.07
N ASP A 748 137.40 86.13 -1.38
CA ASP A 748 138.71 85.64 -0.95
C ASP A 748 138.83 84.18 -1.40
N VAL A 749 139.90 83.84 -2.14
CA VAL A 749 140.17 82.47 -2.58
C VAL A 749 141.45 81.99 -1.90
N SER A 750 141.29 81.26 -0.79
CA SER A 750 142.40 80.62 -0.09
C SER A 750 142.58 79.19 -0.57
N ILE A 751 143.74 78.89 -1.15
CA ILE A 751 144.13 77.53 -1.52
C ILE A 751 145.18 77.07 -0.51
N ASN A 752 144.77 76.17 0.39
CA ASN A 752 145.62 75.62 1.43
C ASN A 752 145.88 74.14 1.12
N ALA A 753 147.15 73.74 1.01
CA ALA A 753 147.52 72.35 0.73
C ALA A 753 148.46 71.82 1.81
N SER A 754 148.15 70.64 2.34
CA SER A 754 148.99 69.93 3.31
C SER A 754 150.18 69.19 2.67
N GLY A 755 150.28 69.21 1.33
CA GLY A 755 151.40 68.74 0.53
C GLY A 755 151.80 69.77 -0.54
N LYS A 756 152.47 69.36 -1.64
CA LYS A 756 152.86 70.28 -2.72
C LYS A 756 151.66 70.76 -3.54
N ILE A 757 151.56 72.07 -3.77
CA ILE A 757 150.72 72.63 -4.84
C ILE A 757 151.53 72.62 -6.14
N ASN A 758 151.12 71.82 -7.11
CA ASN A 758 151.69 71.83 -8.45
C ASN A 758 150.76 72.62 -9.38
N ALA A 759 151.15 73.85 -9.73
CA ALA A 759 150.50 74.61 -10.78
C ALA A 759 151.36 74.51 -12.06
N LYS A 760 150.79 73.94 -13.13
CA LYS A 760 151.46 73.78 -14.42
C LYS A 760 150.54 74.30 -15.52
N ALA A 761 151.03 75.27 -16.30
CA ALA A 761 150.38 75.73 -17.52
C ALA A 761 151.32 75.44 -18.70
N SER A 762 150.76 75.10 -19.86
CA SER A 762 151.52 74.95 -21.11
C SER A 762 151.84 76.29 -21.78
N GLY A 763 151.25 77.40 -21.29
CA GLY A 763 151.57 78.78 -21.69
C GLY A 763 151.93 79.64 -20.47
N ASP A 764 151.72 80.95 -20.58
CA ASP A 764 152.12 81.90 -19.54
C ASP A 764 151.23 81.81 -18.28
N MET A 765 151.88 81.74 -17.13
CA MET A 765 151.24 81.89 -15.83
C MET A 765 151.49 83.31 -15.32
N SER A 766 150.46 84.16 -15.39
CA SER A 766 150.52 85.53 -14.89
C SER A 766 149.89 85.60 -13.50
N LEU A 767 150.73 85.52 -12.46
CA LEU A 767 150.34 85.93 -11.11
C LEU A 767 150.68 87.41 -10.93
N LYS A 768 149.66 88.23 -10.67
CA LYS A 768 149.81 89.65 -10.34
C LYS A 768 149.44 89.85 -8.88
N GLY A 769 150.41 90.28 -8.07
CA GLY A 769 150.22 90.58 -6.65
C GLY A 769 151.16 91.70 -6.19
N SER A 770 150.72 92.53 -5.26
CA SER A 770 151.43 93.74 -4.80
C SER A 770 152.68 93.45 -3.94
N LYS A 771 152.81 92.22 -3.40
CA LYS A 771 153.99 91.70 -2.70
C LYS A 771 154.04 90.18 -2.83
N ILE A 772 155.12 89.65 -3.40
CA ILE A 772 155.45 88.22 -3.39
C ILE A 772 156.73 88.10 -2.55
N THR A 773 156.61 87.69 -1.28
CA THR A 773 157.73 87.54 -0.34
C THR A 773 158.29 86.12 -0.38
N GLN A 774 159.60 85.97 -0.53
CA GLN A 774 160.28 84.68 -0.40
C GLN A 774 160.39 84.28 1.08
N ASN A 775 159.87 83.10 1.44
CA ASN A 775 160.28 82.26 2.55
C ASN A 775 159.99 80.80 2.15
#